data_AF-A0A8D8T0L6-F1
#
_entry.id   AF-A0A8D8T0L6-F1
#
_cell.length_a   1.000
_cell.length_b   1.000
_cell.length_c   1.000
_cell.angle_alpha   90.00
_cell.angle_beta   90.00
_cell.angle_gamma   90.00
#
_symmetry.space_group_name_H-M   'P 1'
#
loop_
_entity.id
_entity.type
_entity.pdbx_description
1 polymer ?
#
loop_
_entity_poly.entity_id
_entity_poly.type
_entity_poly.pdbx_seq_one_letter_code
_entity_poly.pdbx_strand_id
1 'polypeptide(L)'
;MLVGLVPAMKKVDSKRPPTADNLYDFLIFRAKNNLHITLCFSPVGEKFRSRALKFPGLVSGCTVDWYYKWPADALAAVSNHFLSAFDITGTQKTIDSLMHMLGDAHSIVNNTLDEYFERYRRRSFVTPKSFLCFLESFKVLYAERRKKIDKDATQREIGLKKLEEAAVSVAELKKDLILKEKDIATASKAAEDIFRSVSIKASAAEKIKSEVESVKNSAQEIVDAIAVDKKIAEGKLKAAEPALAAAELALATIKPADITTVKALKTPPYMIQVIMDCVLILNKEKLIPYEAYPDSNPPFMKPSWADAGRLLNNAKFLPNLINFKKDCITDEIIDLLTPYMAWPNYTIESAQSSCGQVAGLLAWTVAMKEFFKVNKEVLPLKANLAAQQILLEKALSEKENAEAILREKNKELAAAKAQLDGASAIQRDMMDLGQKCSNKMNAATGLITGLGGEKIRWTAQAIAFRNQALALAGDILVLGGFLCYAGVFNAEYRNIIRDRWYKALVIREVPFTRGLQIIENLVDNPTISEWNLQGLPTDDLSTQNGIVVNQASRYPLLIDPQSQGITWIKNREKDNDLIITTITHKYFRQHMEDALVGGRPILIADIVEELDPVLDNVLEKNFIRQGTKWKCRLGDKDLEILPYQFKLYITTKLANPCYTPEVCARCSVIDFTVTTKGLEDQLLARVILKERKDLELESLRLLKDVAANRRITMDLEQGLLLKLTTVKGSLVDDDSMLKTLNHTKETSIAIEHRIREAYSGMDSISQTREQYRPVANRGSILYFLVCDMSKVNYMYQTSLNQFLTRFDHSLENSQKTERVNERIDNIIDYLTDDVFRYKVRGLYEEHKYMFPLLLTLRVDLERKRIAYNEFNFLLKGGAALDLNKCPHKPASWITDISWLNLVEITKLPEFTDLLDQIKHSDASWKDWYMTASPEQEIIPKYNNLKPFHRLLIVRAWCPDRTLTESKKYVTDSLGPQFADPVIFSIETMVQESRPRTPLINFLSMGSDPTVEIEELAKRQLVNCQSISMGQAQEIHARKLIDAFVVQGYALVCGAPTVP
;
A
#
# COMPACT_ATOMS: atom_id res chain seq x y z
N MET A 1 72.57 12.07 36.11
CA MET A 1 72.21 11.57 34.76
C MET A 1 73.43 11.25 33.90
N LEU A 2 74.35 12.20 33.64
CA LEU A 2 75.48 12.00 32.72
C LEU A 2 76.47 10.89 33.12
N VAL A 3 76.67 10.65 34.43
CA VAL A 3 77.55 9.59 34.95
C VAL A 3 77.10 8.18 34.52
N GLY A 4 75.80 7.98 34.27
CA GLY A 4 75.27 6.70 33.77
C GLY A 4 75.70 6.37 32.33
N LEU A 5 76.25 7.34 31.59
CA LEU A 5 76.75 7.16 30.22
C LEU A 5 78.21 6.68 30.17
N VAL A 6 78.93 6.70 31.29
CA VAL A 6 80.36 6.32 31.37
C VAL A 6 80.61 4.90 30.81
N PRO A 7 79.82 3.87 31.17
CA PRO A 7 80.03 2.53 30.63
C PRO A 7 79.80 2.46 29.11
N ALA A 8 78.84 3.22 28.59
CA ALA A 8 78.54 3.27 27.17
C ALA A 8 79.61 4.04 26.38
N MET A 9 80.13 5.14 26.95
CA MET A 9 81.22 5.92 26.34
C MET A 9 82.50 5.11 26.27
N LYS A 10 82.89 4.44 27.36
CA LYS A 10 84.10 3.61 27.42
C LYS A 10 84.06 2.38 26.49
N LYS A 11 82.88 1.90 26.12
CA LYS A 11 82.71 0.84 25.10
C LYS A 11 82.98 1.33 23.68
N VAL A 12 82.65 2.59 23.39
CA VAL A 12 82.81 3.18 22.05
C VAL A 12 84.18 3.85 21.90
N ASP A 13 84.67 4.51 22.95
CA ASP A 13 85.99 5.15 23.02
C ASP A 13 86.59 4.92 24.41
N SER A 14 87.41 3.87 24.52
CA SER A 14 88.01 3.43 25.78
C SER A 14 89.04 4.42 26.34
N LYS A 15 89.66 5.24 25.48
CA LYS A 15 90.75 6.16 25.85
C LYS A 15 90.26 7.55 26.26
N ARG A 16 89.08 7.98 25.84
CA ARG A 16 88.53 9.30 26.22
C ARG A 16 88.19 9.38 27.72
N PRO A 17 88.66 10.41 28.46
CA PRO A 17 88.37 10.55 29.88
C PRO A 17 86.92 10.99 30.13
N PRO A 18 86.19 10.41 31.10
CA PRO A 18 84.79 10.73 31.40
C PRO A 18 84.66 12.03 32.20
N THR A 19 85.10 13.15 31.63
CA THR A 19 84.80 14.49 32.14
C THR A 19 83.34 14.84 31.83
N ALA A 20 82.77 15.79 32.57
CA ALA A 20 81.38 16.22 32.35
C ALA A 20 81.14 16.68 30.89
N ASP A 21 82.07 17.45 30.33
CA ASP A 21 82.01 17.93 28.95
C ASP A 21 82.09 16.79 27.93
N ASN A 22 83.00 15.84 28.12
CA ASN A 22 83.13 14.68 27.22
C ASN A 22 81.90 13.76 27.27
N LEU A 23 81.29 13.59 28.44
CA LEU A 23 80.06 12.81 28.58
C LEU A 23 78.87 13.52 27.92
N TYR A 24 78.83 14.86 27.97
CA TYR A 24 77.82 15.66 27.29
C TYR A 24 77.99 15.63 25.77
N ASP A 25 79.21 15.77 25.27
CA ASP A 25 79.54 15.60 23.85
C ASP A 25 79.18 14.20 23.35
N PHE A 26 79.50 13.16 24.13
CA PHE A 26 79.15 11.79 23.79
C PHE A 26 77.63 11.58 23.77
N LEU A 27 76.90 12.22 24.70
CA LEU A 27 75.43 12.23 24.69
C LEU A 27 74.89 12.89 23.42
N ILE A 28 75.42 14.06 23.03
CA ILE A 28 75.00 14.77 21.81
C ILE A 28 75.31 13.93 20.58
N PHE A 29 76.51 13.33 20.50
CA PHE A 29 76.90 12.46 19.39
C PHE A 29 75.95 11.28 19.26
N ARG A 30 75.65 10.61 20.38
CA ARG A 30 74.72 9.49 20.41
C ARG A 30 73.30 9.93 20.05
N ALA A 31 72.84 11.08 20.53
CA ALA A 31 71.54 11.64 20.19
C ALA A 31 71.45 11.94 18.69
N LYS A 32 72.44 12.62 18.11
CA LYS A 32 72.48 12.92 16.66
C LYS A 32 72.46 11.67 15.78
N ASN A 33 73.11 10.59 16.20
CA ASN A 33 73.16 9.36 15.40
C ASN A 33 71.91 8.47 15.56
N ASN A 34 71.18 8.56 16.67
CA ASN A 34 70.07 7.66 16.97
C ASN A 34 68.69 8.34 16.96
N LEU A 35 68.61 9.67 17.04
CA LEU A 35 67.37 10.42 17.00
C LEU A 35 67.20 11.09 15.64
N HIS A 36 66.20 10.62 14.89
CA HIS A 36 65.75 11.27 13.66
C HIS A 36 64.39 11.91 13.92
N ILE A 37 64.27 13.21 13.66
CA ILE A 37 63.02 13.96 13.82
C ILE A 37 62.47 14.25 12.43
N THR A 38 61.25 13.80 12.16
CA THR A 38 60.53 14.11 10.93
C THR A 38 59.44 15.14 11.24
N LEU A 39 59.41 16.22 10.46
CA LEU A 39 58.42 17.27 10.59
C LEU A 39 57.60 17.34 9.30
N CYS A 40 56.28 17.22 9.42
CA CYS A 40 55.36 17.34 8.29
C CYS A 40 54.64 18.69 8.39
N PHE A 41 54.71 19.48 7.32
CA PHE A 41 54.06 20.77 7.25
C PHE A 41 53.18 20.86 6.00
N SER A 42 51.98 21.40 6.15
CA SER A 42 51.20 21.84 5.01
C SER A 42 51.85 23.08 4.41
N PRO A 43 52.13 23.11 3.08
CA PRO A 43 52.57 24.33 2.41
C PRO A 43 51.44 25.38 2.32
N VAL A 44 50.20 24.95 2.59
CA VAL A 44 49.01 25.79 2.60
C VAL A 44 48.81 26.37 3.99
N GLY A 45 49.11 27.67 4.15
CA GLY A 45 48.85 28.43 5.37
C GLY A 45 49.95 29.45 5.70
N GLU A 46 49.55 30.64 6.14
CA GLU A 46 50.47 31.73 6.48
C GLU A 46 51.32 31.43 7.73
N LYS A 47 50.82 30.55 8.60
CA LYS A 47 51.52 30.10 9.81
C LYS A 47 52.82 29.37 9.50
N PHE A 48 52.87 28.51 8.49
CA PHE A 48 54.12 27.81 8.13
C PHE A 48 55.15 28.80 7.58
N ARG A 49 54.74 29.67 6.65
CA ARG A 49 55.62 30.71 6.09
C ARG A 49 56.21 31.61 7.19
N SER A 50 55.38 32.11 8.09
CA SER A 50 55.84 32.95 9.21
C SER A 50 56.75 32.19 10.18
N ARG A 51 56.48 30.90 10.47
CA ARG A 51 57.34 30.06 11.31
C ARG A 51 58.69 29.77 10.64
N ALA A 52 58.71 29.45 9.35
CA ALA A 52 59.95 29.22 8.60
C ALA A 52 60.84 30.47 8.57
N LEU A 53 60.26 31.66 8.45
CA LEU A 53 60.98 32.94 8.53
C LEU A 53 61.52 33.22 9.95
N LYS A 54 60.72 32.92 10.99
CA LYS A 54 61.14 33.11 12.39
C LYS A 54 62.19 32.09 12.84
N PHE A 55 62.18 30.88 12.27
CA PHE A 55 63.07 29.78 12.64
C PHE A 55 63.79 29.21 11.41
N PRO A 56 64.83 29.88 10.88
CA PRO A 56 65.56 29.44 9.70
C PRO A 56 66.19 28.05 9.83
N GLY A 57 66.49 27.62 11.06
CA GLY A 57 67.00 26.27 11.37
C GLY A 57 66.10 25.13 10.91
N LEU A 58 64.80 25.38 10.72
CA LEU A 58 63.87 24.40 10.15
C LEU A 58 64.19 24.07 8.68
N VAL A 59 64.78 25.02 7.94
CA VAL A 59 65.11 24.86 6.53
C VAL A 59 66.59 24.48 6.37
N SER A 60 67.49 25.09 7.14
CA SER A 60 68.93 24.82 7.03
C SER A 60 69.38 23.53 7.73
N GLY A 61 68.66 23.08 8.75
CA GLY A 61 69.00 21.88 9.53
C GLY A 61 68.28 20.60 9.09
N CYS A 62 67.41 20.67 8.08
CA CYS A 62 66.56 19.57 7.64
C CYS A 62 66.65 19.39 6.12
N THR A 63 66.43 18.17 5.64
CA THR A 63 66.19 17.91 4.22
C THR A 63 64.71 18.17 3.92
N VAL A 64 64.42 18.95 2.87
CA VAL A 64 63.05 19.23 2.45
C VAL A 64 62.63 18.24 1.36
N ASP A 65 61.57 17.48 1.63
CA ASP A 65 60.92 16.60 0.65
C ASP A 65 59.54 17.16 0.27
N TRP A 66 59.29 17.30 -1.03
CA TRP A 66 58.09 17.96 -1.57
C TRP A 66 57.07 16.94 -2.05
N TYR A 67 55.90 16.92 -1.40
CA TYR A 67 54.77 16.11 -1.81
C TYR A 67 53.88 16.89 -2.78
N TYR A 68 53.92 16.52 -4.06
CA TYR A 68 53.04 17.07 -5.09
C TYR A 68 51.67 16.38 -5.12
N LYS A 69 50.72 17.02 -5.82
CA LYS A 69 49.43 16.39 -6.15
C LYS A 69 49.67 15.08 -6.90
N TRP A 70 48.82 14.08 -6.64
CA TRP A 70 48.94 12.79 -7.33
C TRP A 70 48.68 12.95 -8.83
N PRO A 71 49.59 12.47 -9.71
CA PRO A 71 49.36 12.48 -11.15
C PRO A 71 48.27 11.48 -11.55
N ALA A 72 47.75 11.62 -12.77
CA ALA A 72 46.70 10.75 -13.30
C ALA A 72 47.09 9.25 -13.24
N ASP A 73 48.34 8.93 -13.53
CA ASP A 73 48.85 7.55 -13.49
C ASP A 73 48.84 6.98 -12.07
N ALA A 74 49.17 7.80 -11.06
CA ALA A 74 49.11 7.38 -9.66
C ALA A 74 47.66 7.15 -9.21
N LEU A 75 46.73 8.03 -9.61
CA LEU A 75 45.30 7.86 -9.31
C LEU A 75 44.73 6.58 -9.95
N ALA A 76 45.12 6.27 -11.18
CA ALA A 76 44.73 5.03 -11.85
C ALA A 76 45.33 3.79 -11.16
N ALA A 77 46.62 3.83 -10.78
CA ALA A 77 47.28 2.74 -10.07
C ALA A 77 46.64 2.47 -8.70
N VAL A 78 46.30 3.53 -7.96
CA VAL A 78 45.59 3.41 -6.67
C VAL A 78 44.19 2.83 -6.88
N SER A 79 43.44 3.30 -7.87
CA SER A 79 42.11 2.75 -8.20
C SER A 79 42.19 1.26 -8.49
N ASN A 80 43.15 0.85 -9.33
CA ASN A 80 43.38 -0.54 -9.68
C ASN A 80 43.76 -1.39 -8.44
N HIS A 81 44.65 -0.88 -7.58
CA HIS A 81 45.03 -1.59 -6.36
C HIS A 81 43.83 -1.86 -5.43
N PHE A 82 42.95 -0.87 -5.24
CA PHE A 82 41.80 -1.02 -4.35
C PHE A 82 40.61 -1.76 -4.98
N LEU A 83 40.40 -1.69 -6.29
CA LEU A 83 39.21 -2.24 -6.95
C LEU A 83 39.44 -3.52 -7.75
N SER A 84 40.68 -3.92 -8.04
CA SER A 84 40.98 -5.16 -8.79
C SER A 84 40.41 -6.43 -8.16
N ALA A 85 40.36 -6.50 -6.82
CA ALA A 85 39.79 -7.63 -6.08
C ALA A 85 38.26 -7.52 -5.87
N PHE A 86 37.62 -6.46 -6.34
CA PHE A 86 36.19 -6.21 -6.15
C PHE A 86 35.39 -6.62 -7.40
N ASP A 87 34.28 -7.33 -7.20
CA ASP A 87 33.46 -7.85 -8.31
C ASP A 87 32.65 -6.70 -8.97
N ILE A 88 33.10 -6.28 -10.15
CA ILE A 88 32.46 -5.24 -10.96
C ILE A 88 32.01 -5.86 -12.27
N THR A 89 30.73 -5.68 -12.61
CA THR A 89 30.17 -6.16 -13.88
C THR A 89 30.70 -5.34 -15.05
N GLY A 90 31.42 -5.99 -15.97
CA GLY A 90 31.92 -5.36 -17.19
C GLY A 90 32.94 -6.25 -17.90
N THR A 91 33.33 -5.85 -19.12
CA THR A 91 34.50 -6.45 -19.77
C THR A 91 35.78 -5.91 -19.12
N GLN A 92 36.90 -6.62 -19.21
CA GLN A 92 38.18 -6.15 -18.65
C GLN A 92 38.54 -4.74 -19.16
N LYS A 93 38.30 -4.46 -20.45
CA LYS A 93 38.48 -3.12 -21.03
C LYS A 93 37.64 -2.06 -20.34
N THR A 94 36.37 -2.37 -20.03
CA THR A 94 35.47 -1.45 -19.33
C THR A 94 35.94 -1.19 -17.90
N ILE A 95 36.45 -2.22 -17.22
CA ILE A 95 37.00 -2.10 -15.85
C ILE A 95 38.26 -1.24 -15.87
N ASP A 96 39.18 -1.45 -16.80
CA ASP A 96 40.40 -0.65 -16.94
C ASP A 96 40.05 0.83 -17.26
N SER A 97 39.11 1.06 -18.18
CA SER A 97 38.59 2.40 -18.47
C SER A 97 37.95 3.06 -17.24
N LEU A 98 37.21 2.30 -16.42
CA LEU A 98 36.62 2.79 -15.16
C LEU A 98 37.70 3.23 -14.16
N MET A 99 38.81 2.48 -14.03
CA MET A 99 39.91 2.84 -13.13
C MET A 99 40.53 4.19 -13.49
N HIS A 100 40.74 4.43 -14.79
CA HIS A 100 41.19 5.75 -15.25
C HIS A 100 40.13 6.82 -15.03
N MET A 101 38.85 6.52 -15.29
CA MET A 101 37.74 7.46 -15.09
C MET A 101 37.61 7.91 -13.62
N LEU A 102 37.82 7.03 -12.65
CA LEU A 102 37.83 7.39 -11.23
C LEU A 102 38.90 8.44 -10.92
N GLY A 103 40.11 8.27 -11.47
CA GLY A 103 41.18 9.26 -11.37
C GLY A 103 40.88 10.58 -12.09
N ASP A 104 40.29 10.51 -13.29
CA ASP A 104 39.85 11.67 -14.05
C ASP A 104 38.79 12.47 -13.29
N ALA A 105 37.82 11.79 -12.66
CA ALA A 105 36.77 12.42 -11.86
C ALA A 105 37.33 13.24 -10.69
N HIS A 106 38.35 12.71 -10.00
CA HIS A 106 39.06 13.43 -8.94
C HIS A 106 39.83 14.64 -9.48
N SER A 107 40.48 14.48 -10.63
CA SER A 107 41.25 15.55 -11.28
C SER A 107 40.35 16.69 -11.78
N ILE A 108 39.18 16.35 -12.34
CA ILE A 108 38.15 17.31 -12.75
C ILE A 108 37.72 18.19 -11.57
N VAL A 109 37.49 17.58 -10.40
CA VAL A 109 37.11 18.34 -9.19
C VAL A 109 38.22 19.27 -8.75
N ASN A 110 39.48 18.82 -8.74
CA ASN A 110 40.63 19.67 -8.38
C ASN A 110 40.75 20.90 -9.29
N ASN A 111 40.62 20.74 -10.61
CA ASN A 111 40.67 21.87 -11.55
C ASN A 111 39.48 22.82 -11.35
N THR A 112 38.30 22.25 -11.08
CA THR A 112 37.07 23.01 -10.86
C THR A 112 37.13 23.82 -9.55
N LEU A 113 37.85 23.35 -8.52
CA LEU A 113 38.08 24.11 -7.29
C LEU A 113 38.93 25.36 -7.52
N ASP A 114 39.92 25.29 -8.41
CA ASP A 114 40.75 26.44 -8.76
C ASP A 114 39.91 27.51 -9.51
N GLU A 115 39.08 27.09 -10.48
CA GLU A 115 38.11 27.96 -11.16
C GLU A 115 37.09 28.57 -10.17
N TYR A 116 36.60 27.77 -9.21
CA TYR A 116 35.65 28.22 -8.19
C TYR A 116 36.25 29.28 -7.27
N PHE A 117 37.54 29.12 -6.91
CA PHE A 117 38.27 30.10 -6.13
C PHE A 117 38.48 31.42 -6.88
N GLU A 118 38.80 31.36 -8.18
CA GLU A 118 38.96 32.57 -9.00
C GLU A 118 37.67 33.39 -9.07
N ARG A 119 36.52 32.71 -9.21
CA ARG A 119 35.21 33.35 -9.37
C ARG A 119 34.57 33.81 -8.06
N TYR A 120 34.60 32.99 -7.01
CA TYR A 120 33.88 33.25 -5.75
C TYR A 120 34.79 33.58 -4.56
N ARG A 121 36.12 33.47 -4.70
CA ARG A 121 37.08 33.64 -3.60
C ARG A 121 36.81 32.72 -2.40
N ARG A 122 36.21 31.57 -2.66
CA ARG A 122 36.00 30.49 -1.68
C ARG A 122 37.02 29.39 -1.94
N ARG A 123 37.92 29.14 -0.99
CA ARG A 123 38.97 28.14 -1.12
C ARG A 123 38.50 26.84 -0.46
N SER A 124 38.69 25.73 -1.16
CA SER A 124 38.45 24.39 -0.62
C SER A 124 39.46 23.44 -1.23
N PHE A 125 39.68 22.31 -0.57
CA PHE A 125 40.72 21.36 -0.95
C PHE A 125 40.15 19.96 -1.09
N VAL A 126 40.65 19.26 -2.10
CA VAL A 126 40.45 17.83 -2.28
C VAL A 126 41.80 17.17 -2.16
N THR A 127 41.87 16.12 -1.35
CA THR A 127 43.14 15.46 -0.99
C THR A 127 43.15 14.01 -1.46
N PRO A 128 44.31 13.34 -1.49
CA PRO A 128 44.37 11.90 -1.72
C PRO A 128 43.50 11.10 -0.77
N LYS A 129 43.35 11.53 0.49
CA LYS A 129 42.42 10.89 1.44
C LYS A 129 40.97 11.02 0.98
N SER A 130 40.57 12.17 0.42
CA SER A 130 39.25 12.33 -0.20
C SER A 130 39.03 11.35 -1.36
N PHE A 131 40.07 11.05 -2.14
CA PHE A 131 40.01 10.03 -3.19
C PHE A 131 39.83 8.61 -2.64
N LEU A 132 40.55 8.26 -1.58
CA LEU A 132 40.39 6.97 -0.92
C LEU A 132 38.97 6.80 -0.34
N CYS A 133 38.44 7.85 0.29
CA CYS A 133 37.05 7.86 0.77
C CYS A 133 36.05 7.71 -0.38
N PHE A 134 36.33 8.30 -1.54
CA PHE A 134 35.52 8.13 -2.74
C PHE A 134 35.52 6.68 -3.25
N LEU A 135 36.69 6.03 -3.30
CA LEU A 135 36.80 4.61 -3.69
C LEU A 135 36.08 3.69 -2.69
N GLU A 136 36.17 3.96 -1.40
CA GLU A 136 35.45 3.21 -0.37
C GLU A 136 33.92 3.41 -0.48
N SER A 137 33.48 4.66 -0.65
CA SER A 137 32.07 4.98 -0.89
C SER A 137 31.55 4.31 -2.16
N PHE A 138 32.36 4.24 -3.22
CA PHE A 138 32.03 3.53 -4.45
C PHE A 138 31.77 2.04 -4.17
N LYS A 139 32.65 1.35 -3.44
CA LYS A 139 32.47 -0.07 -3.10
C LYS A 139 31.18 -0.32 -2.31
N VAL A 140 30.93 0.48 -1.29
CA VAL A 140 29.74 0.33 -0.43
C VAL A 140 28.46 0.54 -1.24
N LEU A 141 28.37 1.66 -1.98
CA LEU A 141 27.20 1.99 -2.79
C LEU A 141 26.98 0.98 -3.92
N TYR A 142 28.05 0.54 -4.59
CA TYR A 142 27.97 -0.47 -5.63
C TYR A 142 27.44 -1.78 -5.09
N ALA A 143 27.99 -2.29 -3.98
CA ALA A 143 27.57 -3.55 -3.38
C ALA A 143 26.10 -3.52 -2.93
N GLU A 144 25.67 -2.43 -2.30
CA GLU A 144 24.28 -2.27 -1.84
C GLU A 144 23.30 -2.23 -3.02
N ARG A 145 23.61 -1.42 -4.04
CA ARG A 145 22.77 -1.28 -5.23
C ARG A 145 22.75 -2.53 -6.07
N ARG A 146 23.89 -3.19 -6.22
CA ARG A 146 24.01 -4.45 -6.93
C ARG A 146 23.16 -5.52 -6.27
N LYS A 147 23.24 -5.66 -4.94
CA LYS A 147 22.42 -6.61 -4.18
C LYS A 147 20.92 -6.35 -4.35
N LYS A 148 20.49 -5.08 -4.40
CA LYS A 148 19.09 -4.72 -4.66
C LYS A 148 18.66 -5.11 -6.07
N ILE A 149 19.43 -4.74 -7.08
CA ILE A 149 19.16 -5.06 -8.50
C ILE A 149 19.14 -6.58 -8.71
N ASP A 150 20.10 -7.31 -8.16
CA ASP A 150 20.16 -8.77 -8.30
C ASP A 150 18.97 -9.46 -7.61
N LYS A 151 18.56 -8.97 -6.43
CA LYS A 151 17.36 -9.48 -5.75
C LYS A 151 16.10 -9.25 -6.58
N ASP A 152 15.92 -8.04 -7.11
CA ASP A 152 14.74 -7.70 -7.90
C ASP A 152 14.74 -8.46 -9.25
N ALA A 153 15.90 -8.58 -9.90
CA ALA A 153 16.06 -9.34 -11.14
C ALA A 153 15.78 -10.84 -10.94
N THR A 154 16.38 -11.46 -9.92
CA THR A 154 16.17 -12.89 -9.64
C THR A 154 14.71 -13.20 -9.31
N GLN A 155 14.02 -12.35 -8.55
CA GLN A 155 12.60 -12.52 -8.27
C GLN A 155 11.75 -12.47 -9.55
N ARG A 156 12.02 -11.53 -10.47
CA ARG A 156 11.31 -11.42 -11.75
C ARG A 156 11.64 -12.57 -12.70
N GLU A 157 12.89 -13.03 -12.74
CA GLU A 157 13.29 -14.20 -13.53
C GLU A 157 12.62 -15.48 -13.06
N ILE A 158 12.56 -15.71 -11.74
CA ILE A 158 11.84 -16.85 -11.16
C ILE A 158 10.34 -16.73 -11.50
N GLY A 159 9.76 -15.53 -11.37
CA GLY A 159 8.38 -15.26 -11.77
C GLY A 159 8.13 -15.59 -13.24
N LEU A 160 8.98 -15.09 -14.15
CA LEU A 160 8.90 -15.35 -15.60
C LEU A 160 9.01 -16.84 -15.92
N LYS A 161 9.95 -17.58 -15.32
CA LYS A 161 10.07 -19.03 -15.49
C LYS A 161 8.79 -19.75 -15.07
N LYS A 162 8.19 -19.35 -13.93
CA LYS A 162 6.91 -19.89 -13.48
C LYS A 162 5.76 -19.57 -14.42
N LEU A 163 5.74 -18.38 -15.03
CA LEU A 163 4.76 -18.03 -16.05
C LEU A 163 4.92 -18.85 -17.33
N GLU A 164 6.15 -19.14 -17.74
CA GLU A 164 6.43 -20.00 -18.89
C GLU A 164 6.03 -21.44 -18.64
N GLU A 165 6.39 -22.01 -17.48
CA GLU A 165 5.93 -23.33 -17.03
C GLU A 165 4.39 -23.41 -17.03
N ALA A 166 3.72 -22.39 -16.49
CA ALA A 166 2.26 -22.31 -16.46
C ALA A 166 1.66 -22.22 -17.87
N ALA A 167 2.25 -21.42 -18.76
CA ALA A 167 1.76 -21.26 -20.13
C ALA A 167 1.86 -22.58 -20.92
N VAL A 168 2.95 -23.34 -20.75
CA VAL A 168 3.12 -24.66 -21.36
C VAL A 168 2.10 -25.65 -20.79
N SER A 169 2.00 -25.73 -19.45
CA SER A 169 1.06 -26.63 -18.79
C SER A 169 -0.40 -26.34 -19.18
N VAL A 170 -0.79 -25.06 -19.26
CA VAL A 170 -2.12 -24.67 -19.71
C VAL A 170 -2.35 -25.00 -21.19
N ALA A 171 -1.34 -24.84 -22.05
CA ALA A 171 -1.46 -25.18 -23.46
C ALA A 171 -1.67 -26.69 -23.68
N GLU A 172 -1.00 -27.54 -22.90
CA GLU A 172 -1.20 -28.99 -22.89
C GLU A 172 -2.59 -29.34 -22.34
N LEU A 173 -2.95 -28.78 -21.19
CA LEU A 173 -4.24 -29.00 -20.53
C LEU A 173 -5.41 -28.54 -21.43
N LYS A 174 -5.23 -27.49 -22.23
CA LYS A 174 -6.21 -27.04 -23.23
C LYS A 174 -6.41 -28.06 -24.35
N LYS A 175 -5.34 -28.71 -24.84
CA LYS A 175 -5.46 -29.79 -25.83
C LYS A 175 -6.22 -30.99 -25.25
N ASP A 176 -5.89 -31.37 -24.01
CA ASP A 176 -6.52 -32.50 -23.33
C ASP A 176 -8.00 -32.25 -22.99
N LEU A 177 -8.34 -31.03 -22.56
CA LEU A 177 -9.72 -30.65 -22.27
C LEU A 177 -10.59 -30.61 -23.55
N ILE A 178 -10.05 -30.19 -24.69
CA ILE A 178 -10.78 -30.22 -25.98
C ILE A 178 -11.13 -31.66 -26.38
N LEU A 179 -10.20 -32.60 -26.17
CA LEU A 179 -10.46 -34.03 -26.40
C LEU A 179 -11.53 -34.54 -25.43
N LYS A 180 -11.39 -34.24 -24.14
CA LYS A 180 -12.37 -34.65 -23.12
C LYS A 180 -13.75 -34.04 -23.31
N GLU A 181 -13.88 -32.80 -23.77
CA GLU A 181 -15.19 -32.20 -24.12
C GLU A 181 -15.88 -32.97 -25.23
N LYS A 182 -15.12 -33.41 -26.25
CA LYS A 182 -15.66 -34.22 -27.35
C LYS A 182 -16.14 -35.59 -26.85
N ASP A 183 -15.38 -36.20 -25.95
CA ASP A 183 -15.73 -37.49 -25.34
C ASP A 183 -16.95 -37.36 -24.40
N ILE A 184 -17.01 -36.28 -23.60
CA ILE A 184 -18.15 -35.97 -22.73
C ILE A 184 -19.40 -35.67 -23.57
N ALA A 185 -19.29 -34.95 -24.70
CA ALA A 185 -20.41 -34.66 -25.57
C ALA A 185 -20.99 -35.93 -26.22
N THR A 186 -20.13 -36.86 -26.65
CA THR A 186 -20.58 -38.14 -27.22
C THR A 186 -21.20 -39.04 -26.16
N ALA A 187 -20.59 -39.14 -24.97
CA ALA A 187 -21.12 -39.90 -23.84
C ALA A 187 -22.41 -39.32 -23.27
N SER A 188 -22.53 -37.98 -23.17
CA SER A 188 -23.74 -37.29 -22.71
C SER A 188 -24.91 -37.54 -23.66
N LYS A 189 -24.68 -37.48 -24.97
CA LYS A 189 -25.71 -37.75 -25.97
C LYS A 189 -26.22 -39.20 -25.90
N ALA A 190 -25.30 -40.16 -25.75
CA ALA A 190 -25.66 -41.56 -25.55
C ALA A 190 -26.44 -41.80 -24.24
N ALA A 191 -26.06 -41.13 -23.14
CA ALA A 191 -26.77 -41.21 -21.87
C ALA A 191 -28.18 -40.59 -21.95
N GLU A 192 -28.33 -39.49 -22.70
CA GLU A 192 -29.61 -38.81 -22.92
C GLU A 192 -30.58 -39.67 -23.75
N ASP A 193 -30.08 -40.36 -24.78
CA ASP A 193 -30.88 -41.30 -25.59
C ASP A 193 -31.35 -42.51 -24.77
N ILE A 194 -30.47 -43.07 -23.93
CA ILE A 194 -30.82 -44.17 -23.01
C ILE A 194 -31.87 -43.70 -22.00
N PHE A 195 -31.67 -42.54 -21.36
CA PHE A 195 -32.62 -41.95 -20.42
C PHE A 195 -34.00 -41.75 -21.05
N ARG A 196 -34.06 -41.22 -22.27
CA ARG A 196 -35.32 -40.98 -23.00
C ARG A 196 -36.07 -42.28 -23.28
N SER A 197 -35.35 -43.32 -23.72
CA SER A 197 -35.95 -44.62 -24.03
C SER A 197 -36.49 -45.35 -22.79
N VAL A 198 -35.77 -45.29 -21.66
CA VAL A 198 -36.16 -45.93 -20.41
C VAL A 198 -37.28 -45.15 -19.71
N SER A 199 -37.30 -43.82 -19.80
CA SER A 199 -38.37 -42.97 -19.27
C SER A 199 -39.73 -43.24 -19.93
N ILE A 200 -39.75 -43.43 -21.26
CA ILE A 200 -40.97 -43.83 -22.00
C ILE A 200 -41.47 -45.18 -21.49
N LYS A 201 -40.58 -46.18 -21.36
CA LYS A 201 -40.93 -47.53 -20.84
C LYS A 201 -41.43 -47.48 -19.40
N ALA A 202 -40.82 -46.68 -18.52
CA ALA A 202 -41.25 -46.51 -17.14
C ALA A 202 -42.64 -45.86 -17.04
N SER A 203 -42.92 -44.81 -17.82
CA SER A 203 -44.24 -44.17 -17.84
C SER A 203 -45.36 -45.08 -18.36
N ALA A 204 -45.05 -45.92 -19.36
CA ALA A 204 -46.00 -46.87 -19.92
C ALA A 204 -46.33 -47.98 -18.91
N ALA A 205 -45.32 -48.48 -18.18
CA ALA A 205 -45.52 -49.48 -17.12
C ALA A 205 -46.30 -48.92 -15.92
N GLU A 206 -46.11 -47.64 -15.56
CA GLU A 206 -46.86 -47.00 -14.46
C GLU A 206 -48.34 -46.82 -14.79
N LYS A 207 -48.67 -46.45 -16.05
CA LYS A 207 -50.07 -46.36 -16.51
C LYS A 207 -50.80 -47.70 -16.42
N ILE A 208 -50.20 -48.76 -16.96
CA ILE A 208 -50.78 -50.11 -16.96
C ILE A 208 -50.95 -50.63 -15.53
N LYS A 209 -50.00 -50.34 -14.63
CA LYS A 209 -50.14 -50.68 -13.20
C LYS A 209 -51.38 -50.02 -12.58
N SER A 210 -51.57 -48.72 -12.80
CA SER A 210 -52.69 -47.98 -12.20
C SER A 210 -54.07 -48.50 -12.64
N GLU A 211 -54.18 -48.97 -13.88
CA GLU A 211 -55.41 -49.56 -14.42
C GLU A 211 -55.70 -50.93 -13.78
N VAL A 212 -54.70 -51.79 -13.62
CA VAL A 212 -54.86 -53.12 -13.00
C VAL A 212 -55.14 -53.02 -11.49
N GLU A 213 -54.60 -51.99 -10.82
CA GLU A 213 -54.83 -51.73 -9.40
C GLU A 213 -56.28 -51.31 -9.09
N SER A 214 -56.89 -50.55 -10.00
CA SER A 214 -58.32 -50.18 -9.94
C SER A 214 -59.25 -51.41 -10.06
N VAL A 215 -58.93 -52.33 -10.96
CA VAL A 215 -59.70 -53.57 -11.18
C VAL A 215 -59.63 -54.49 -9.95
N LYS A 216 -58.46 -54.60 -9.31
CA LYS A 216 -58.29 -55.37 -8.07
C LYS A 216 -59.18 -54.86 -6.93
N ASN A 217 -59.22 -53.54 -6.71
CA ASN A 217 -59.96 -52.94 -5.60
C ASN A 217 -61.47 -53.15 -5.75
N SER A 218 -61.98 -53.02 -6.98
CA SER A 218 -63.40 -53.28 -7.28
C SER A 218 -63.82 -54.73 -7.01
N ALA A 219 -62.95 -55.70 -7.34
CA ALA A 219 -63.21 -57.11 -7.07
C ALA A 219 -63.18 -57.46 -5.56
N GLN A 220 -62.36 -56.76 -4.78
CA GLN A 220 -62.26 -56.96 -3.33
C GLN A 220 -63.53 -56.53 -2.58
N GLU A 221 -64.13 -55.40 -2.96
CA GLU A 221 -65.37 -54.90 -2.34
C GLU A 221 -66.54 -55.88 -2.49
N ILE A 222 -66.62 -56.57 -3.63
CA ILE A 222 -67.65 -57.59 -3.92
C ILE A 222 -67.45 -58.84 -3.03
N VAL A 223 -66.21 -59.25 -2.78
CA VAL A 223 -65.89 -60.40 -1.92
C VAL A 223 -66.28 -60.14 -0.46
N ASP A 224 -66.04 -58.93 0.05
CA ASP A 224 -66.31 -58.58 1.44
C ASP A 224 -67.81 -58.45 1.74
N ALA A 225 -68.62 -58.01 0.77
CA ALA A 225 -70.08 -57.94 0.91
C ALA A 225 -70.73 -59.34 1.02
N ILE A 226 -70.29 -60.30 0.19
CA ILE A 226 -70.87 -61.67 0.16
C ILE A 226 -70.55 -62.47 1.44
N ALA A 227 -69.43 -62.17 2.11
CA ALA A 227 -69.01 -62.85 3.34
C ALA A 227 -69.94 -62.60 4.54
N VAL A 228 -70.59 -61.43 4.59
CA VAL A 228 -71.53 -61.06 5.65
C VAL A 228 -72.84 -61.85 5.51
N ASP A 229 -73.38 -61.95 4.30
CA ASP A 229 -74.66 -62.60 4.01
C ASP A 229 -74.61 -64.13 4.20
N LYS A 230 -73.48 -64.77 3.87
CA LYS A 230 -73.28 -66.22 4.03
C LYS A 230 -73.40 -66.68 5.50
N LYS A 231 -72.92 -65.86 6.44
CA LYS A 231 -72.84 -66.19 7.87
C LYS A 231 -74.22 -66.26 8.54
N ILE A 232 -75.19 -65.51 8.03
CA ILE A 232 -76.57 -65.48 8.54
C ILE A 232 -77.36 -66.73 8.09
N ALA A 233 -77.11 -67.21 6.88
CA ALA A 233 -77.82 -68.36 6.31
C ALA A 233 -77.40 -69.71 6.93
N GLU A 234 -76.11 -69.89 7.24
CA GLU A 234 -75.58 -71.13 7.84
C GLU A 234 -76.08 -71.36 9.28
N GLY A 235 -76.33 -70.29 10.05
CA GLY A 235 -76.80 -70.38 11.43
C GLY A 235 -78.21 -70.97 11.57
N LYS A 236 -79.11 -70.69 10.63
CA LYS A 236 -80.50 -71.20 10.65
C LYS A 236 -80.63 -72.64 10.14
N LEU A 237 -79.67 -73.09 9.31
CA LEU A 237 -79.67 -74.43 8.71
C LEU A 237 -79.31 -75.54 9.72
N LYS A 238 -78.47 -75.21 10.72
CA LYS A 238 -78.08 -76.13 11.81
C LYS A 238 -79.21 -76.51 12.78
N ALA A 239 -80.23 -75.67 12.93
CA ALA A 239 -81.34 -75.93 13.85
C ALA A 239 -82.28 -77.06 13.38
N ALA A 240 -82.22 -77.43 12.10
CA ALA A 240 -83.14 -78.39 11.47
C ALA A 240 -82.62 -79.83 11.32
N GLU A 241 -81.34 -80.09 11.65
CA GLU A 241 -80.72 -81.44 11.59
C GLU A 241 -81.36 -82.52 12.49
N PRO A 242 -81.89 -82.22 13.70
CA PRO A 242 -82.39 -83.26 14.61
C PRO A 242 -83.60 -84.03 14.07
N ALA A 243 -84.48 -83.36 13.31
CA ALA A 243 -85.69 -83.97 12.76
C ALA A 243 -85.41 -84.94 11.60
N LEU A 244 -84.30 -84.73 10.88
CA LEU A 244 -83.90 -85.56 9.74
C LEU A 244 -83.31 -86.91 10.22
N ALA A 245 -82.54 -86.87 11.30
CA ALA A 245 -81.96 -88.06 11.93
C ALA A 245 -83.03 -88.96 12.58
N ALA A 246 -84.09 -88.38 13.16
CA ALA A 246 -85.19 -89.13 13.76
C ALA A 246 -85.95 -90.00 12.73
N ALA A 247 -86.16 -89.49 11.51
CA ALA A 247 -86.82 -90.22 10.43
C ALA A 247 -85.97 -91.37 9.85
N GLU A 248 -84.63 -91.25 9.88
CA GLU A 248 -83.71 -92.30 9.43
C GLU A 248 -83.55 -93.43 10.46
N LEU A 249 -83.59 -93.11 11.76
CA LEU A 249 -83.59 -94.10 12.83
C LEU A 249 -84.84 -94.98 12.81
N ALA A 250 -86.01 -94.42 12.53
CA ALA A 250 -87.26 -95.19 12.43
C ALA A 250 -87.21 -96.24 11.31
N LEU A 251 -86.59 -95.92 10.17
CA LEU A 251 -86.45 -96.82 9.01
C LEU A 251 -85.56 -98.04 9.28
N ALA A 252 -84.54 -97.90 10.13
CA ALA A 252 -83.59 -98.97 10.46
C ALA A 252 -84.20 -100.07 11.34
N THR A 253 -85.39 -99.83 11.92
CA THR A 253 -86.04 -100.79 12.85
C THR A 253 -86.80 -101.92 12.16
N ILE A 254 -87.03 -101.86 10.83
CA ILE A 254 -87.84 -102.84 10.08
C ILE A 254 -86.95 -103.94 9.46
N LYS A 255 -87.14 -105.21 9.85
CA LYS A 255 -86.36 -106.34 9.31
C LYS A 255 -87.16 -107.15 8.26
N PRO A 256 -86.51 -107.76 7.25
CA PRO A 256 -87.19 -108.57 6.23
C PRO A 256 -88.00 -109.75 6.78
N ALA A 257 -87.55 -110.34 7.90
CA ALA A 257 -88.24 -111.45 8.56
C ALA A 257 -89.64 -111.04 9.06
N ASP A 258 -89.80 -109.81 9.56
CA ASP A 258 -91.03 -109.29 10.15
C ASP A 258 -92.16 -109.11 9.12
N ILE A 259 -91.81 -108.85 7.86
CA ILE A 259 -92.77 -108.73 6.76
C ILE A 259 -93.26 -110.12 6.30
N THR A 260 -92.39 -111.13 6.40
CA THR A 260 -92.69 -112.50 5.97
C THR A 260 -93.72 -113.16 6.90
N THR A 261 -93.65 -112.88 8.20
CA THR A 261 -94.63 -113.33 9.20
C THR A 261 -96.00 -112.66 9.03
N VAL A 262 -96.04 -111.35 8.76
CA VAL A 262 -97.30 -110.64 8.48
C VAL A 262 -97.98 -111.19 7.20
N LYS A 263 -97.19 -111.56 6.19
CA LYS A 263 -97.66 -112.14 4.93
C LYS A 263 -98.31 -113.53 5.07
N ALA A 264 -97.93 -114.30 6.08
CA ALA A 264 -98.44 -115.67 6.28
C ALA A 264 -99.82 -115.73 6.98
N LEU A 265 -100.30 -114.61 7.55
CA LEU A 265 -101.56 -114.54 8.27
C LEU A 265 -102.75 -114.50 7.29
N LYS A 266 -103.54 -115.58 7.22
CA LYS A 266 -104.77 -115.63 6.39
C LYS A 266 -105.85 -114.64 6.86
N THR A 267 -105.92 -114.37 8.16
CA THR A 267 -106.79 -113.35 8.80
C THR A 267 -105.99 -112.64 9.90
N PRO A 268 -105.43 -111.45 9.64
CA PRO A 268 -104.59 -110.75 10.62
C PRO A 268 -105.43 -110.05 11.70
N PRO A 269 -104.87 -109.84 12.91
CA PRO A 269 -105.45 -108.94 13.91
C PRO A 269 -105.73 -107.55 13.36
N TYR A 270 -106.85 -106.95 13.80
CA TYR A 270 -107.36 -105.66 13.32
C TYR A 270 -106.32 -104.53 13.34
N MET A 271 -105.51 -104.42 14.41
CA MET A 271 -104.43 -103.42 14.53
C MET A 271 -103.42 -103.45 13.38
N ILE A 272 -103.03 -104.65 12.93
CA ILE A 272 -102.06 -104.79 11.83
C ILE A 272 -102.66 -104.25 10.53
N GLN A 273 -103.96 -104.45 10.32
CA GLN A 273 -104.64 -103.97 9.13
C GLN A 273 -104.75 -102.43 9.14
N VAL A 274 -104.98 -101.81 10.30
CA VAL A 274 -105.03 -100.33 10.45
C VAL A 274 -103.65 -99.68 10.21
N ILE A 275 -102.57 -100.31 10.66
CA ILE A 275 -101.20 -99.83 10.38
C ILE A 275 -100.92 -99.91 8.87
N MET A 276 -101.36 -100.97 8.20
CA MET A 276 -101.19 -101.12 6.76
C MET A 276 -102.02 -100.12 5.95
N ASP A 277 -103.17 -99.68 6.43
CA ASP A 277 -103.92 -98.59 5.80
C ASP A 277 -103.12 -97.28 5.80
N CYS A 278 -102.38 -96.97 6.87
CA CYS A 278 -101.49 -95.81 6.90
C CYS A 278 -100.33 -95.94 5.89
N VAL A 279 -99.82 -97.15 5.70
CA VAL A 279 -98.79 -97.45 4.68
C VAL A 279 -99.36 -97.35 3.26
N LEU A 280 -100.64 -97.69 3.05
CA LEU A 280 -101.33 -97.50 1.78
C LEU A 280 -101.53 -96.00 1.47
N ILE A 281 -101.90 -95.19 2.47
CA ILE A 281 -102.05 -93.73 2.33
C ILE A 281 -100.73 -93.08 1.90
N LEU A 282 -99.62 -93.45 2.56
CA LEU A 282 -98.30 -92.93 2.22
C LEU A 282 -97.85 -93.30 0.80
N ASN A 283 -98.27 -94.46 0.28
CA ASN A 283 -97.97 -94.91 -1.08
C ASN A 283 -99.03 -94.50 -2.13
N LYS A 284 -100.07 -93.74 -1.74
CA LYS A 284 -101.18 -93.28 -2.60
C LYS A 284 -101.99 -94.41 -3.24
N GLU A 285 -102.14 -95.52 -2.55
CA GLU A 285 -102.95 -96.66 -2.99
C GLU A 285 -104.43 -96.51 -2.60
N LYS A 286 -105.33 -97.25 -3.26
CA LYS A 286 -106.78 -97.16 -3.01
C LYS A 286 -107.16 -97.79 -1.67
N LEU A 287 -108.04 -97.12 -0.93
CA LEU A 287 -108.69 -97.62 0.30
C LEU A 287 -110.17 -97.90 0.04
N ILE A 288 -110.76 -98.78 0.86
CA ILE A 288 -112.21 -99.03 0.84
C ILE A 288 -112.94 -97.77 1.37
N PRO A 289 -114.15 -97.43 0.85
CA PRO A 289 -114.99 -96.41 1.46
C PRO A 289 -115.31 -96.70 2.93
N TYR A 290 -115.48 -95.64 3.73
CA TYR A 290 -115.65 -95.75 5.19
C TYR A 290 -116.87 -96.61 5.59
N GLU A 291 -116.61 -97.71 6.28
CA GLU A 291 -117.60 -98.56 6.97
C GLU A 291 -117.16 -98.75 8.44
N ALA A 292 -118.07 -98.64 9.41
CA ALA A 292 -117.75 -98.82 10.83
C ALA A 292 -117.56 -100.31 11.17
N TYR A 293 -116.51 -100.66 11.91
CA TYR A 293 -116.20 -102.04 12.32
C TYR A 293 -116.65 -102.31 13.77
N PRO A 294 -117.78 -103.04 13.99
CA PRO A 294 -118.43 -103.11 15.30
C PRO A 294 -117.62 -103.82 16.39
N ASP A 295 -116.71 -104.72 16.01
CA ASP A 295 -115.95 -105.59 16.95
C ASP A 295 -114.64 -104.95 17.45
N SER A 296 -114.35 -103.69 17.08
CA SER A 296 -113.19 -102.93 17.59
C SER A 296 -113.59 -102.08 18.81
N ASN A 297 -112.74 -102.04 19.85
CA ASN A 297 -112.99 -101.26 21.07
C ASN A 297 -111.87 -100.22 21.25
N PRO A 298 -112.09 -98.91 20.98
CA PRO A 298 -113.32 -98.27 20.48
C PRO A 298 -113.61 -98.60 18.99
N PRO A 299 -114.89 -98.53 18.53
CA PRO A 299 -115.23 -98.78 17.13
C PRO A 299 -114.50 -97.85 16.19
N PHE A 300 -113.77 -98.39 15.22
CA PHE A 300 -113.06 -97.63 14.19
C PHE A 300 -113.41 -98.16 12.79
N MET A 301 -112.76 -97.65 11.74
CA MET A 301 -113.10 -97.98 10.36
C MET A 301 -112.64 -99.39 9.96
N LYS A 302 -113.42 -100.05 9.09
CA LYS A 302 -113.09 -101.37 8.57
C LYS A 302 -111.83 -101.29 7.69
N PRO A 303 -110.79 -102.13 7.93
CA PRO A 303 -109.49 -101.90 7.31
C PRO A 303 -109.39 -102.49 5.90
N SER A 304 -108.51 -101.94 5.06
CA SER A 304 -108.36 -102.29 3.63
C SER A 304 -107.39 -103.45 3.38
N TRP A 305 -107.54 -104.56 4.11
CA TRP A 305 -106.57 -105.66 4.09
C TRP A 305 -106.35 -106.32 2.71
N ALA A 306 -107.39 -106.40 1.86
CA ALA A 306 -107.25 -107.01 0.54
C ALA A 306 -106.24 -106.27 -0.37
N ASP A 307 -106.18 -104.94 -0.25
CA ASP A 307 -105.25 -104.09 -0.99
C ASP A 307 -103.89 -104.00 -0.29
N ALA A 308 -103.87 -103.97 1.05
CA ALA A 308 -102.65 -104.08 1.84
C ALA A 308 -101.89 -105.40 1.56
N GLY A 309 -102.61 -106.51 1.44
CA GLY A 309 -102.07 -107.82 1.10
C GLY A 309 -101.48 -107.87 -0.32
N ARG A 310 -102.05 -107.11 -1.28
CA ARG A 310 -101.47 -106.95 -2.62
C ARG A 310 -100.15 -106.19 -2.56
N LEU A 311 -100.09 -105.10 -1.78
CA LEU A 311 -98.88 -104.31 -1.58
C LEU A 311 -97.76 -105.13 -0.90
N LEU A 312 -98.10 -105.92 0.13
CA LEU A 312 -97.18 -106.83 0.83
C LEU A 312 -96.66 -107.99 -0.03
N ASN A 313 -97.43 -108.42 -1.03
CA ASN A 313 -97.01 -109.46 -1.97
C ASN A 313 -95.96 -108.98 -3.00
N ASN A 314 -95.78 -107.67 -3.15
CA ASN A 314 -94.78 -107.11 -4.07
C ASN A 314 -93.36 -107.34 -3.54
N ALA A 315 -92.52 -108.01 -4.33
CA ALA A 315 -91.11 -108.29 -3.99
C ALA A 315 -90.28 -107.01 -3.73
N LYS A 316 -90.72 -105.84 -4.20
CA LYS A 316 -90.07 -104.54 -3.99
C LYS A 316 -90.62 -103.73 -2.82
N PHE A 317 -91.54 -104.28 -2.01
CA PHE A 317 -92.20 -103.54 -0.93
C PHE A 317 -91.22 -102.96 0.12
N LEU A 318 -90.34 -103.79 0.70
CA LEU A 318 -89.35 -103.32 1.69
C LEU A 318 -88.32 -102.33 1.08
N PRO A 319 -87.74 -102.57 -0.12
CA PRO A 319 -86.93 -101.58 -0.81
C PRO A 319 -87.64 -100.24 -1.06
N ASN A 320 -88.94 -100.26 -1.37
CA ASN A 320 -89.73 -99.05 -1.61
C ASN A 320 -90.01 -98.27 -0.32
N LEU A 321 -90.13 -98.96 0.83
CA LEU A 321 -90.20 -98.35 2.16
C LEU A 321 -88.88 -97.67 2.54
N ILE A 322 -87.74 -98.35 2.32
CA ILE A 322 -86.40 -97.83 2.65
C ILE A 322 -86.04 -96.62 1.77
N ASN A 323 -86.33 -96.71 0.47
CA ASN A 323 -86.06 -95.65 -0.50
C ASN A 323 -87.27 -94.73 -0.74
N PHE A 324 -88.13 -94.56 0.28
CA PHE A 324 -89.31 -93.72 0.14
C PHE A 324 -88.91 -92.26 -0.14
N LYS A 325 -89.46 -91.67 -1.21
CA LYS A 325 -89.18 -90.28 -1.60
C LYS A 325 -89.88 -89.33 -0.64
N LYS A 326 -89.16 -88.91 0.40
CA LYS A 326 -89.67 -88.05 1.49
C LYS A 326 -90.21 -86.70 0.99
N ASP A 327 -89.73 -86.20 -0.15
CA ASP A 327 -90.18 -84.95 -0.77
C ASP A 327 -91.52 -85.05 -1.53
N CYS A 328 -92.09 -86.24 -1.66
CA CYS A 328 -93.38 -86.46 -2.34
C CYS A 328 -94.59 -86.46 -1.39
N ILE A 329 -94.36 -86.26 -0.08
CA ILE A 329 -95.41 -86.08 0.92
C ILE A 329 -96.01 -84.69 0.71
N THR A 330 -97.30 -84.61 0.43
CA THR A 330 -98.06 -83.35 0.31
C THR A 330 -98.89 -83.12 1.57
N ASP A 331 -99.30 -81.86 1.83
CA ASP A 331 -100.16 -81.49 2.96
C ASP A 331 -101.43 -82.39 3.01
N GLU A 332 -102.04 -82.66 1.86
CA GLU A 332 -103.23 -83.53 1.72
C GLU A 332 -103.02 -84.98 2.24
N ILE A 333 -101.82 -85.56 2.09
CA ILE A 333 -101.52 -86.93 2.54
C ILE A 333 -101.41 -86.98 4.07
N ILE A 334 -100.88 -85.93 4.69
CA ILE A 334 -100.77 -85.83 6.14
C ILE A 334 -102.15 -85.60 6.79
N ASP A 335 -103.01 -84.84 6.13
CA ASP A 335 -104.39 -84.65 6.57
C ASP A 335 -105.15 -85.98 6.57
N LEU A 336 -104.96 -86.82 5.54
CA LEU A 336 -105.53 -88.16 5.45
C LEU A 336 -104.98 -89.15 6.50
N LEU A 337 -103.71 -89.00 6.92
CA LEU A 337 -103.11 -89.83 7.99
C LEU A 337 -103.55 -89.43 9.40
N THR A 338 -103.93 -88.17 9.60
CA THR A 338 -104.18 -87.60 10.93
C THR A 338 -105.29 -88.32 11.72
N PRO A 339 -106.43 -88.75 11.13
CA PRO A 339 -107.46 -89.52 11.82
C PRO A 339 -106.97 -90.87 12.36
N TYR A 340 -106.09 -91.57 11.65
CA TYR A 340 -105.54 -92.86 12.07
C TYR A 340 -104.55 -92.70 13.23
N MET A 341 -103.69 -91.67 13.15
CA MET A 341 -102.69 -91.36 14.18
C MET A 341 -103.32 -90.81 15.48
N ALA A 342 -104.53 -90.26 15.40
CA ALA A 342 -105.30 -89.77 16.54
C ALA A 342 -106.13 -90.88 17.23
N TRP A 343 -106.17 -92.09 16.66
CA TRP A 343 -106.88 -93.21 17.28
C TRP A 343 -106.15 -93.67 18.55
N PRO A 344 -106.82 -93.78 19.72
CA PRO A 344 -106.15 -93.99 21.00
C PRO A 344 -105.29 -95.27 21.07
N ASN A 345 -105.66 -96.29 20.31
CA ASN A 345 -104.93 -97.56 20.27
C ASN A 345 -103.75 -97.53 19.28
N TYR A 346 -103.58 -96.47 18.48
CA TYR A 346 -102.48 -96.32 17.51
C TYR A 346 -101.17 -95.89 18.21
N THR A 347 -100.73 -96.69 19.18
CA THR A 347 -99.52 -96.49 19.98
C THR A 347 -98.56 -97.67 19.84
N ILE A 348 -97.26 -97.42 20.03
CA ILE A 348 -96.21 -98.45 19.89
C ILE A 348 -96.46 -99.62 20.86
N GLU A 349 -96.93 -99.34 22.08
CA GLU A 349 -97.22 -100.35 23.11
C GLU A 349 -98.39 -101.28 22.71
N SER A 350 -99.46 -100.71 22.14
CA SER A 350 -100.62 -101.47 21.66
C SER A 350 -100.29 -102.34 20.44
N ALA A 351 -99.41 -101.84 19.56
CA ALA A 351 -98.90 -102.60 18.43
C ALA A 351 -98.00 -103.76 18.88
N GLN A 352 -97.12 -103.54 19.87
CA GLN A 352 -96.25 -104.58 20.42
C GLN A 352 -97.02 -105.72 21.10
N SER A 353 -98.08 -105.39 21.85
CA SER A 353 -98.93 -106.40 22.49
C SER A 353 -99.71 -107.26 21.51
N SER A 354 -100.05 -106.74 20.32
CA SER A 354 -100.82 -107.47 19.31
C SER A 354 -99.93 -108.31 18.40
N CYS A 355 -98.80 -107.75 17.96
CA CYS A 355 -97.72 -108.45 17.27
C CYS A 355 -96.46 -107.58 17.31
N GLY A 356 -95.46 -107.98 18.11
CA GLY A 356 -94.19 -107.24 18.31
C GLY A 356 -93.44 -106.84 17.03
N GLN A 357 -93.68 -107.55 15.93
CA GLN A 357 -92.99 -107.38 14.65
C GLN A 357 -93.54 -106.23 13.77
N VAL A 358 -94.68 -105.61 14.12
CA VAL A 358 -95.32 -104.54 13.31
C VAL A 358 -95.10 -103.12 13.88
N ALA A 359 -94.53 -103.02 15.09
CA ALA A 359 -94.27 -101.74 15.76
C ALA A 359 -93.31 -100.81 14.99
N GLY A 360 -92.36 -101.37 14.23
CA GLY A 360 -91.44 -100.58 13.39
C GLY A 360 -92.14 -99.84 12.25
N LEU A 361 -93.19 -100.43 11.66
CA LEU A 361 -93.99 -99.77 10.60
C LEU A 361 -94.81 -98.61 11.18
N LEU A 362 -95.34 -98.75 12.40
CA LEU A 362 -96.05 -97.67 13.08
C LEU A 362 -95.12 -96.49 13.38
N ALA A 363 -93.95 -96.74 13.98
CA ALA A 363 -92.96 -95.69 14.28
C ALA A 363 -92.50 -94.94 13.02
N TRP A 364 -92.36 -95.66 11.90
CA TRP A 364 -92.02 -95.08 10.60
C TRP A 364 -93.08 -94.09 10.10
N THR A 365 -94.36 -94.44 10.17
CA THR A 365 -95.45 -93.55 9.71
C THR A 365 -95.57 -92.26 10.52
N VAL A 366 -95.26 -92.28 11.82
CA VAL A 366 -95.25 -91.09 12.69
C VAL A 366 -94.07 -90.17 12.35
N ALA A 367 -92.87 -90.72 12.17
CA ALA A 367 -91.68 -89.95 11.87
C ALA A 367 -91.75 -89.21 10.52
N MET A 368 -92.47 -89.76 9.53
CA MET A 368 -92.68 -89.11 8.22
C MET A 368 -93.55 -87.85 8.29
N LYS A 369 -94.49 -87.76 9.26
CA LYS A 369 -95.29 -86.56 9.50
C LYS A 369 -94.48 -85.40 10.10
N GLU A 370 -93.53 -85.71 10.99
CA GLU A 370 -92.67 -84.69 11.61
C GLU A 370 -91.61 -84.15 10.64
N PHE A 371 -91.04 -85.02 9.79
CA PHE A 371 -90.07 -84.62 8.76
C PHE A 371 -90.62 -83.56 7.78
N PHE A 372 -91.86 -83.72 7.31
CA PHE A 372 -92.48 -82.78 6.37
C PHE A 372 -92.67 -81.37 6.96
N LYS A 373 -93.03 -81.26 8.25
CA LYS A 373 -93.19 -79.95 8.92
C LYS A 373 -91.90 -79.14 8.94
N VAL A 374 -90.76 -79.80 9.15
CA VAL A 374 -89.44 -79.14 9.22
C VAL A 374 -88.89 -78.81 7.81
N ASN A 375 -89.14 -79.66 6.80
CA ASN A 375 -88.62 -79.45 5.45
C ASN A 375 -89.24 -78.22 4.75
N LYS A 376 -90.46 -77.79 5.14
CA LYS A 376 -91.13 -76.58 4.64
C LYS A 376 -90.37 -75.28 4.95
N GLU A 377 -89.58 -75.25 6.03
CA GLU A 377 -88.83 -74.06 6.46
C GLU A 377 -87.40 -74.00 5.90
N VAL A 378 -86.80 -75.12 5.51
CA VAL A 378 -85.37 -75.23 5.14
C VAL A 378 -85.10 -75.02 3.63
N LEU A 379 -86.06 -75.34 2.76
CA LEU A 379 -85.93 -75.25 1.30
C LEU A 379 -85.56 -73.85 0.76
N PRO A 380 -86.19 -72.73 1.17
CA PRO A 380 -85.83 -71.40 0.66
C PRO A 380 -84.43 -70.94 1.11
N LEU A 381 -83.90 -71.44 2.23
CA LEU A 381 -82.59 -71.07 2.76
C LEU A 381 -81.43 -71.75 2.01
N LYS A 382 -81.61 -72.99 1.53
CA LYS A 382 -80.62 -73.70 0.71
C LYS A 382 -80.42 -73.06 -0.67
N ALA A 383 -81.48 -72.52 -1.28
CA ALA A 383 -81.40 -71.86 -2.58
C ALA A 383 -80.59 -70.54 -2.54
N ASN A 384 -80.75 -69.74 -1.47
CA ASN A 384 -80.03 -68.47 -1.31
C ASN A 384 -78.51 -68.69 -1.06
N LEU A 385 -78.15 -69.73 -0.30
CA LEU A 385 -76.74 -70.07 -0.02
C LEU A 385 -75.99 -70.53 -1.27
N ALA A 386 -76.66 -71.26 -2.18
CA ALA A 386 -76.06 -71.70 -3.44
C ALA A 386 -75.83 -70.55 -4.44
N ALA A 387 -76.76 -69.58 -4.51
CA ALA A 387 -76.60 -68.40 -5.37
C ALA A 387 -75.42 -67.51 -4.94
N GLN A 388 -75.24 -67.32 -3.63
CA GLN A 388 -74.13 -66.52 -3.06
C GLN A 388 -72.76 -67.21 -3.22
N GLN A 389 -72.69 -68.54 -3.22
CA GLN A 389 -71.44 -69.29 -3.44
C GLN A 389 -70.90 -69.15 -4.87
N ILE A 390 -71.77 -69.16 -5.89
CA ILE A 390 -71.37 -69.01 -7.30
C ILE A 390 -70.81 -67.60 -7.58
N LEU A 391 -71.42 -66.57 -6.98
CA LEU A 391 -70.95 -65.19 -7.10
C LEU A 391 -69.59 -64.97 -6.43
N LEU A 392 -69.37 -65.60 -5.25
CA LEU A 392 -68.11 -65.52 -4.52
C LEU A 392 -66.93 -66.13 -5.30
N GLU A 393 -67.14 -67.27 -5.94
CA GLU A 393 -66.11 -68.00 -6.68
C GLU A 393 -65.63 -67.22 -7.93
N LYS A 394 -66.55 -66.52 -8.60
CA LYS A 394 -66.23 -65.65 -9.73
C LYS A 394 -65.44 -64.40 -9.30
N ALA A 395 -65.83 -63.76 -8.20
CA ALA A 395 -65.15 -62.57 -7.68
C ALA A 395 -63.73 -62.88 -7.16
N LEU A 396 -63.52 -64.06 -6.55
CA LEU A 396 -62.19 -64.50 -6.12
C LEU A 396 -61.25 -64.80 -7.31
N SER A 397 -61.76 -65.40 -8.38
CA SER A 397 -60.99 -65.66 -9.61
C SER A 397 -60.56 -64.37 -10.34
N GLU A 398 -61.45 -63.38 -10.43
CA GLU A 398 -61.12 -62.06 -11.00
C GLU A 398 -60.06 -61.32 -10.16
N LYS A 399 -60.14 -61.41 -8.83
CA LYS A 399 -59.15 -60.83 -7.92
C LYS A 399 -57.76 -61.49 -8.06
N GLU A 400 -57.69 -62.81 -8.13
CA GLU A 400 -56.41 -63.54 -8.20
C GLU A 400 -55.66 -63.26 -9.51
N ASN A 401 -56.39 -63.19 -10.63
CA ASN A 401 -55.81 -62.81 -11.93
C ASN A 401 -55.29 -61.36 -11.93
N ALA A 402 -56.03 -60.42 -11.36
CA ALA A 402 -55.59 -59.03 -11.24
C ALA A 402 -54.34 -58.90 -10.34
N GLU A 403 -54.26 -59.66 -9.25
CA GLU A 403 -53.07 -59.67 -8.37
C GLU A 403 -51.82 -60.26 -9.04
N ALA A 404 -51.96 -61.29 -9.87
CA ALA A 404 -50.85 -61.89 -10.61
C ALA A 404 -50.25 -60.88 -11.62
N ILE A 405 -51.10 -60.22 -12.41
CA ILE A 405 -50.69 -59.22 -13.40
C ILE A 405 -50.03 -58.01 -12.71
N LEU A 406 -50.56 -57.59 -11.55
CA LEU A 406 -50.02 -56.47 -10.78
C LEU A 406 -48.64 -56.78 -10.18
N ARG A 407 -48.37 -58.04 -9.77
CA ARG A 407 -47.02 -58.45 -9.32
C ARG A 407 -46.00 -58.42 -10.45
N GLU A 408 -46.37 -58.90 -11.64
CA GLU A 408 -45.49 -58.89 -12.80
C GLU A 408 -45.14 -57.46 -13.25
N LYS A 409 -46.16 -56.59 -13.36
CA LYS A 409 -45.95 -55.18 -13.74
C LYS A 409 -45.18 -54.38 -12.69
N ASN A 410 -45.34 -54.66 -11.40
CA ASN A 410 -44.51 -54.05 -10.35
C ASN A 410 -43.03 -54.44 -10.46
N LYS A 411 -42.73 -55.68 -10.86
CA LYS A 411 -41.34 -56.14 -11.06
C LYS A 411 -40.71 -55.45 -12.29
N GLU A 412 -41.46 -55.32 -13.38
CA GLU A 412 -41.03 -54.57 -14.57
C GLU A 412 -40.80 -53.08 -14.25
N LEU A 413 -41.70 -52.46 -13.49
CA LEU A 413 -41.60 -51.06 -13.08
C LEU A 413 -40.39 -50.82 -12.16
N ALA A 414 -40.12 -51.71 -11.21
CA ALA A 414 -38.96 -51.62 -10.34
C ALA A 414 -37.64 -51.74 -11.12
N ALA A 415 -37.59 -52.65 -12.10
CA ALA A 415 -36.42 -52.79 -12.98
C ALA A 415 -36.22 -51.55 -13.87
N ALA A 416 -37.31 -50.99 -14.43
CA ALA A 416 -37.27 -49.77 -15.23
C ALA A 416 -36.88 -48.54 -14.39
N LYS A 417 -37.35 -48.42 -13.15
CA LYS A 417 -36.96 -47.35 -12.21
C LYS A 417 -35.49 -47.46 -11.81
N ALA A 418 -34.99 -48.65 -11.51
CA ALA A 418 -33.57 -48.86 -11.21
C ALA A 418 -32.65 -48.51 -12.39
N GLN A 419 -33.07 -48.83 -13.63
CA GLN A 419 -32.34 -48.42 -14.84
C GLN A 419 -32.41 -46.90 -15.09
N LEU A 420 -33.55 -46.26 -14.81
CA LEU A 420 -33.72 -44.82 -14.91
C LEU A 420 -32.87 -44.06 -13.89
N ASP A 421 -32.80 -44.54 -12.64
CA ASP A 421 -31.97 -43.97 -11.58
C ASP A 421 -30.48 -44.12 -11.91
N GLY A 422 -30.07 -45.28 -12.44
CA GLY A 422 -28.71 -45.51 -12.92
C GLY A 422 -28.33 -44.59 -14.10
N ALA A 423 -29.20 -44.45 -15.09
CA ALA A 423 -28.99 -43.54 -16.22
C ALA A 423 -28.96 -42.06 -15.79
N SER A 424 -29.80 -41.67 -14.83
CA SER A 424 -29.84 -40.32 -14.26
C SER A 424 -28.58 -39.98 -13.45
N ALA A 425 -28.02 -40.95 -12.74
CA ALA A 425 -26.75 -40.79 -12.02
C ALA A 425 -25.59 -40.57 -13.00
N ILE A 426 -25.50 -41.38 -14.06
CA ILE A 426 -24.49 -41.22 -15.12
C ILE A 426 -24.64 -39.86 -15.80
N GLN A 427 -25.87 -39.41 -16.11
CA GLN A 427 -26.11 -38.10 -16.70
C GLN A 427 -25.67 -36.95 -15.79
N ARG A 428 -25.96 -37.04 -14.48
CA ARG A 428 -25.49 -36.06 -13.49
C ARG A 428 -23.98 -36.04 -13.37
N ASP A 429 -23.34 -37.20 -13.29
CA ASP A 429 -21.88 -37.30 -13.21
C ASP A 429 -21.20 -36.74 -14.47
N MET A 430 -21.76 -36.97 -15.65
CA MET A 430 -21.26 -36.42 -16.91
C MET A 430 -21.46 -34.90 -17.01
N MET A 431 -22.60 -34.37 -16.55
CA MET A 431 -22.81 -32.92 -16.44
C MET A 431 -21.84 -32.28 -15.45
N ASP A 432 -21.62 -32.91 -14.30
CA ASP A 432 -20.72 -32.40 -13.26
C ASP A 432 -19.26 -32.43 -13.70
N LEU A 433 -18.85 -33.47 -14.43
CA LEU A 433 -17.56 -33.54 -15.12
C LEU A 433 -17.42 -32.48 -16.23
N GLY A 434 -18.47 -32.26 -17.02
CA GLY A 434 -18.52 -31.20 -18.04
C GLY A 434 -18.39 -29.80 -17.44
N GLN A 435 -19.09 -29.52 -16.34
CA GLN A 435 -19.01 -28.25 -15.61
C GLN A 435 -17.60 -28.03 -15.04
N LYS A 436 -17.00 -29.07 -14.43
CA LYS A 436 -15.61 -29.03 -13.93
C LYS A 436 -14.61 -28.80 -15.07
N CYS A 437 -14.81 -29.44 -16.22
CA CYS A 437 -14.00 -29.28 -17.43
C CYS A 437 -14.08 -27.84 -17.98
N SER A 438 -15.29 -27.29 -18.10
CA SER A 438 -15.53 -25.93 -18.56
C SER A 438 -14.96 -24.88 -17.59
N ASN A 439 -15.16 -25.05 -16.29
CA ASN A 439 -14.57 -24.16 -15.27
C ASN A 439 -13.05 -24.18 -15.32
N LYS A 440 -12.43 -25.35 -15.49
CA LYS A 440 -10.97 -25.46 -15.68
C LYS A 440 -10.50 -24.77 -16.96
N MET A 441 -11.26 -24.87 -18.06
CA MET A 441 -10.94 -24.18 -19.32
C MET A 441 -11.03 -22.65 -19.18
N ASN A 442 -12.07 -22.16 -18.51
CA ASN A 442 -12.27 -20.74 -18.25
C ASN A 442 -11.18 -20.19 -17.31
N ALA A 443 -10.83 -20.92 -16.25
CA ALA A 443 -9.74 -20.57 -15.36
C ALA A 443 -8.39 -20.53 -16.10
N ALA A 444 -8.09 -21.56 -16.90
CA ALA A 444 -6.90 -21.63 -17.75
C ALA A 444 -6.80 -20.45 -18.73
N THR A 445 -7.90 -20.12 -19.41
CA THR A 445 -7.94 -19.03 -20.40
C THR A 445 -7.82 -17.66 -19.74
N GLY A 446 -8.50 -17.45 -18.61
CA GLY A 446 -8.40 -16.25 -17.79
C GLY A 446 -7.01 -16.03 -17.20
N LEU A 447 -6.34 -17.11 -16.79
CA LEU A 447 -4.99 -17.07 -16.25
C LEU A 447 -3.96 -16.65 -17.32
N ILE A 448 -4.05 -17.19 -18.55
CA ILE A 448 -3.18 -16.77 -19.67
C ILE A 448 -3.42 -15.30 -20.05
N THR A 449 -4.68 -14.88 -20.20
CA THR A 449 -4.99 -13.49 -20.59
C THR A 449 -4.62 -12.48 -19.50
N GLY A 450 -4.80 -12.85 -18.23
CA GLY A 450 -4.39 -12.06 -17.07
C GLY A 450 -2.87 -11.91 -16.94
N LEU A 451 -2.13 -12.99 -17.16
CA LEU A 451 -0.66 -13.03 -17.05
C LEU A 451 0.08 -12.51 -18.29
N GLY A 452 -0.58 -12.43 -19.45
CA GLY A 452 0.05 -11.96 -20.69
C GLY A 452 0.59 -10.53 -20.60
N GLY A 453 -0.17 -9.60 -20.01
CA GLY A 453 0.29 -8.23 -19.78
C GLY A 453 1.46 -8.15 -18.79
N GLU A 454 1.40 -8.98 -17.75
CA GLU A 454 2.44 -9.04 -16.71
C GLU A 454 3.74 -9.67 -17.24
N LYS A 455 3.64 -10.66 -18.13
CA LYS A 455 4.79 -11.23 -18.84
C LYS A 455 5.54 -10.15 -19.63
N ILE A 456 4.83 -9.34 -20.42
CA ILE A 456 5.45 -8.25 -21.22
C ILE A 456 6.15 -7.26 -20.29
N ARG A 457 5.47 -6.87 -19.21
CA ARG A 457 5.99 -5.93 -18.21
C ARG A 457 7.25 -6.45 -17.51
N TRP A 458 7.25 -7.69 -17.04
CA TRP A 458 8.41 -8.30 -16.39
C TRP A 458 9.55 -8.55 -17.35
N THR A 459 9.26 -8.86 -18.61
CA THR A 459 10.30 -8.99 -19.63
C THR A 459 11.00 -7.66 -19.86
N ALA A 460 10.22 -6.58 -19.98
CA ALA A 460 10.76 -5.23 -20.08
C ALA A 460 11.56 -4.82 -18.83
N GLN A 461 11.05 -5.11 -17.63
CA GLN A 461 11.74 -4.85 -16.37
C GLN A 461 13.03 -5.66 -16.21
N ALA A 462 13.04 -6.94 -16.59
CA ALA A 462 14.23 -7.78 -16.54
C ALA A 462 15.32 -7.26 -17.49
N ILE A 463 14.95 -6.83 -18.70
CA ILE A 463 15.88 -6.16 -19.63
C ILE A 463 16.40 -4.85 -19.04
N ALA A 464 15.52 -4.06 -18.41
CA ALA A 464 15.90 -2.81 -17.75
C ALA A 464 16.88 -3.06 -16.60
N PHE A 465 16.65 -4.05 -15.73
CA PHE A 465 17.57 -4.42 -14.66
C PHE A 465 18.91 -4.91 -15.20
N ARG A 466 18.94 -5.66 -16.30
CA ARG A 466 20.19 -6.07 -16.95
C ARG A 466 20.98 -4.87 -17.49
N ASN A 467 20.29 -3.92 -18.12
CA ASN A 467 20.93 -2.69 -18.61
C ASN A 467 21.41 -1.83 -17.45
N GLN A 468 20.62 -1.72 -16.37
CA GLN A 468 20.99 -1.00 -15.15
C GLN A 468 22.19 -1.64 -14.47
N ALA A 469 22.27 -2.97 -14.43
CA ALA A 469 23.41 -3.73 -13.90
C ALA A 469 24.71 -3.45 -14.68
N LEU A 470 24.63 -3.25 -16.00
CA LEU A 470 25.78 -2.87 -16.83
C LEU A 470 26.17 -1.40 -16.64
N ALA A 471 25.19 -0.50 -16.55
CA ALA A 471 25.39 0.93 -16.34
C ALA A 471 25.77 1.31 -14.90
N LEU A 472 25.61 0.37 -13.95
CA LEU A 472 25.75 0.62 -12.52
C LEU A 472 27.12 1.20 -12.15
N ALA A 473 28.20 0.74 -12.78
CA ALA A 473 29.54 1.23 -12.48
C ALA A 473 29.69 2.73 -12.77
N GLY A 474 29.18 3.20 -13.92
CA GLY A 474 29.17 4.62 -14.26
C GLY A 474 28.21 5.43 -13.38
N ASP A 475 27.04 4.89 -13.06
CA ASP A 475 26.06 5.56 -12.22
C ASP A 475 26.57 5.76 -10.79
N ILE A 476 27.16 4.72 -10.19
CA ILE A 476 27.74 4.80 -8.84
C ILE A 476 28.95 5.74 -8.80
N LEU A 477 29.67 5.88 -9.90
CA LEU A 477 30.75 6.85 -9.98
C LEU A 477 30.22 8.28 -9.82
N VAL A 478 29.16 8.64 -10.56
CA VAL A 478 28.53 9.96 -10.45
C VAL A 478 27.92 10.17 -9.06
N LEU A 479 27.23 9.17 -8.53
CA LEU A 479 26.59 9.24 -7.21
C LEU A 479 27.61 9.32 -6.06
N GLY A 480 28.62 8.46 -6.06
CA GLY A 480 29.69 8.46 -5.06
C GLY A 480 30.56 9.72 -5.17
N GLY A 481 30.81 10.20 -6.39
CA GLY A 481 31.54 11.43 -6.64
C GLY A 481 30.76 12.63 -6.10
N PHE A 482 29.45 12.65 -6.30
CA PHE A 482 28.56 13.64 -5.74
C PHE A 482 28.62 13.67 -4.20
N LEU A 483 28.46 12.51 -3.54
CA LEU A 483 28.50 12.40 -2.09
C LEU A 483 29.85 12.83 -1.48
N CYS A 484 30.95 12.61 -2.19
CA CYS A 484 32.29 12.92 -1.69
C CYS A 484 32.73 14.36 -1.97
N TYR A 485 32.36 14.93 -3.13
CA TYR A 485 32.94 16.17 -3.63
C TYR A 485 31.93 17.33 -3.76
N ALA A 486 30.63 17.06 -3.96
CA ALA A 486 29.68 18.11 -4.32
C ALA A 486 29.37 19.09 -3.17
N GLY A 487 29.57 18.68 -1.92
CA GLY A 487 29.18 19.44 -0.72
C GLY A 487 29.63 20.90 -0.72
N VAL A 488 30.88 21.17 -1.14
CA VAL A 488 31.47 22.52 -1.11
C VAL A 488 30.98 23.45 -2.23
N PHE A 489 30.36 22.91 -3.27
CA PHE A 489 29.99 23.67 -4.45
C PHE A 489 28.55 24.18 -4.37
N ASN A 490 28.31 25.35 -4.98
CA ASN A 490 26.98 25.86 -5.23
C ASN A 490 26.26 25.06 -6.35
N ALA A 491 24.97 25.33 -6.55
CA ALA A 491 24.16 24.62 -7.53
C ALA A 491 24.70 24.69 -8.98
N GLU A 492 25.24 25.84 -9.40
CA GLU A 492 25.83 26.03 -10.74
C GLU A 492 27.03 25.09 -10.95
N TYR A 493 27.97 25.06 -10.00
CA TYR A 493 29.16 24.23 -10.11
C TYR A 493 28.89 22.75 -9.93
N ARG A 494 27.87 22.36 -9.15
CA ARG A 494 27.41 20.96 -9.09
C ARG A 494 26.93 20.45 -10.45
N ASN A 495 26.18 21.27 -11.19
CA ASN A 495 25.75 20.94 -12.54
C ASN A 495 26.94 20.87 -13.51
N ILE A 496 27.86 21.84 -13.45
CA ILE A 496 29.07 21.85 -14.29
C ILE A 496 29.92 20.59 -14.07
N ILE A 497 30.15 20.20 -12.81
CA ILE A 497 30.93 19.00 -12.47
C ILE A 497 30.24 17.74 -12.97
N ARG A 498 28.94 17.61 -12.74
CA ARG A 498 28.13 16.49 -13.24
C ARG A 498 28.24 16.38 -14.76
N ASP A 499 28.10 17.48 -15.49
CA ASP A 499 28.16 17.51 -16.94
C ASP A 499 29.58 17.20 -17.45
N ARG A 500 30.63 17.64 -16.74
CA ARG A 500 32.03 17.26 -17.02
C ARG A 500 32.27 15.75 -16.79
N TRP A 501 31.72 15.17 -15.71
CA TRP A 501 31.79 13.72 -15.48
C TRP A 501 31.06 12.93 -16.57
N TYR A 502 29.87 13.36 -17.00
CA TYR A 502 29.17 12.71 -18.11
C TYR A 502 29.97 12.76 -19.41
N LYS A 503 30.58 13.91 -19.74
CA LYS A 503 31.48 14.01 -20.91
C LYS A 503 32.67 13.05 -20.80
N ALA A 504 33.29 12.95 -19.62
CA ALA A 504 34.40 12.03 -19.39
C ALA A 504 33.99 10.55 -19.50
N LEU A 505 32.82 10.18 -18.97
CA LEU A 505 32.25 8.83 -19.09
C LEU A 505 32.00 8.45 -20.55
N VAL A 506 31.51 9.39 -21.37
CA VAL A 506 31.31 9.18 -22.82
C VAL A 506 32.65 8.98 -23.53
N ILE A 507 33.66 9.80 -23.24
CA ILE A 507 34.99 9.70 -23.86
C ILE A 507 35.67 8.37 -23.52
N ARG A 508 35.50 7.86 -22.30
CA ARG A 508 36.12 6.61 -21.81
C ARG A 508 35.29 5.36 -22.10
N GLU A 509 34.17 5.50 -22.80
CA GLU A 509 33.24 4.42 -23.17
C GLU A 509 32.74 3.59 -21.97
N VAL A 510 32.59 4.22 -20.79
CA VAL A 510 32.06 3.56 -19.60
C VAL A 510 30.52 3.61 -19.67
N PRO A 511 29.81 2.47 -19.56
CA PRO A 511 28.35 2.46 -19.55
C PRO A 511 27.77 3.22 -18.35
N PHE A 512 26.79 4.08 -18.59
CA PHE A 512 26.04 4.82 -17.57
C PHE A 512 24.64 5.18 -18.06
N THR A 513 23.75 5.53 -17.13
CA THR A 513 22.38 5.96 -17.41
C THR A 513 22.35 7.44 -17.80
N ARG A 514 21.84 7.75 -19.00
CA ARG A 514 21.70 9.14 -19.46
C ARG A 514 20.60 9.85 -18.65
N GLY A 515 20.93 11.02 -18.10
CA GLY A 515 19.96 11.81 -17.31
C GLY A 515 19.69 11.26 -15.91
N LEU A 516 20.68 10.61 -15.28
CA LEU A 516 20.57 10.09 -13.91
C LEU A 516 20.15 11.21 -12.93
N GLN A 517 18.96 11.05 -12.34
CA GLN A 517 18.45 11.92 -11.29
C GLN A 517 19.10 11.56 -9.96
N ILE A 518 20.03 12.39 -9.49
CA ILE A 518 20.83 12.13 -8.29
C ILE A 518 19.93 12.00 -7.04
N ILE A 519 18.93 12.87 -6.93
CA ILE A 519 18.03 12.93 -5.77
C ILE A 519 17.22 11.64 -5.65
N GLU A 520 16.49 11.27 -6.70
CA GLU A 520 15.62 10.08 -6.73
C GLU A 520 16.39 8.77 -6.55
N ASN A 521 17.63 8.73 -7.05
CA ASN A 521 18.44 7.54 -6.91
C ASN A 521 18.97 7.38 -5.48
N LEU A 522 19.39 8.45 -4.82
CA LEU A 522 19.99 8.36 -3.48
C LEU A 522 18.93 8.28 -2.38
N VAL A 523 17.81 8.99 -2.50
CA VAL A 523 16.81 9.12 -1.43
C VAL A 523 15.40 8.99 -1.99
N ASP A 524 14.51 8.42 -1.19
CA ASP A 524 13.09 8.27 -1.48
C ASP A 524 12.26 9.51 -1.11
N ASN A 525 11.19 9.77 -1.86
CA ASN A 525 10.32 10.93 -1.65
C ASN A 525 9.72 11.07 -0.23
N PRO A 526 9.34 9.98 0.47
CA PRO A 526 8.90 10.06 1.87
C PRO A 526 9.96 10.68 2.79
N THR A 527 11.21 10.25 2.68
CA THR A 527 12.33 10.79 3.47
C THR A 527 12.56 12.27 3.19
N ILE A 528 12.47 12.70 1.92
CA ILE A 528 12.56 14.14 1.55
C ILE A 528 11.40 14.93 2.19
N SER A 529 10.19 14.37 2.15
CA SER A 529 9.01 14.99 2.76
C SER A 529 9.17 15.13 4.27
N GLU A 530 9.76 14.14 4.93
CA GLU A 530 10.09 14.19 6.36
C GLU A 530 11.12 15.30 6.65
N TRP A 531 12.17 15.44 5.83
CA TRP A 531 13.14 16.53 6.00
C TRP A 531 12.50 17.92 5.85
N ASN A 532 11.55 18.05 4.91
CA ASN A 532 10.79 19.29 4.74
C ASN A 532 9.96 19.62 5.99
N LEU A 533 9.31 18.61 6.59
CA LEU A 533 8.60 18.77 7.87
C LEU A 533 9.55 19.13 9.02
N GLN A 534 10.79 18.66 8.98
CA GLN A 534 11.85 18.99 9.94
C GLN A 534 12.46 20.39 9.70
N GLY A 535 12.04 21.11 8.65
CA GLY A 535 12.46 22.47 8.35
C GLY A 535 13.58 22.60 7.31
N LEU A 536 13.89 21.53 6.57
CA LEU A 536 14.73 21.63 5.38
C LEU A 536 13.93 22.31 4.24
N PRO A 537 14.52 23.24 3.49
CA PRO A 537 13.88 23.81 2.32
C PRO A 537 13.62 22.78 1.21
N THR A 538 12.60 23.04 0.40
CA THR A 538 12.19 22.17 -0.72
C THR A 538 13.05 22.35 -1.97
N ASP A 539 14.06 23.22 -1.96
CA ASP A 539 14.92 23.45 -3.12
C ASP A 539 15.92 22.29 -3.34
N ASP A 540 16.34 22.13 -4.60
CA ASP A 540 17.24 21.04 -5.00
C ASP A 540 18.58 21.09 -4.25
N LEU A 541 19.13 22.28 -3.99
CA LEU A 541 20.44 22.41 -3.33
C LEU A 541 20.34 21.98 -1.87
N SER A 542 19.29 22.42 -1.16
CA SER A 542 19.01 22.01 0.22
C SER A 542 18.75 20.52 0.34
N THR A 543 17.95 19.95 -0.57
CA THR A 543 17.71 18.51 -0.63
C THR A 543 19.02 17.74 -0.84
N GLN A 544 19.83 18.16 -1.81
CA GLN A 544 21.15 17.61 -2.06
C GLN A 544 22.09 17.72 -0.85
N ASN A 545 22.08 18.86 -0.16
CA ASN A 545 22.84 19.05 1.07
C ASN A 545 22.39 18.05 2.15
N GLY A 546 21.08 17.85 2.29
CA GLY A 546 20.49 16.85 3.17
C GLY A 546 20.93 15.42 2.81
N ILE A 547 21.08 15.09 1.52
CA ILE A 547 21.62 13.81 1.06
C ILE A 547 23.07 13.64 1.53
N VAL A 548 23.94 14.64 1.28
CA VAL A 548 25.35 14.57 1.68
C VAL A 548 25.48 14.45 3.20
N VAL A 549 24.69 15.17 3.98
CA VAL A 549 24.68 15.08 5.46
C VAL A 549 24.38 13.66 5.95
N ASN A 550 23.50 12.93 5.27
CA ASN A 550 23.03 11.63 5.74
C ASN A 550 23.78 10.44 5.17
N GLN A 551 24.27 10.55 3.94
CA GLN A 551 24.86 9.41 3.21
C GLN A 551 26.36 9.52 3.01
N ALA A 552 26.97 10.71 3.19
CA ALA A 552 28.41 10.82 3.08
C ALA A 552 29.11 10.01 4.18
N SER A 553 30.21 9.35 3.81
CA SER A 553 30.99 8.53 4.76
C SER A 553 31.67 9.39 5.85
N ARG A 554 32.04 10.64 5.54
CA ARG A 554 32.70 11.55 6.50
C ARG A 554 31.69 12.41 7.24
N TYR A 555 32.04 12.80 8.46
CA TYR A 555 31.17 13.66 9.27
C TYR A 555 30.96 15.04 8.60
N PRO A 556 29.71 15.54 8.57
CA PRO A 556 29.38 16.79 7.91
C PRO A 556 29.83 18.01 8.72
N LEU A 557 30.48 18.94 8.03
CA LEU A 557 30.77 20.30 8.49
C LEU A 557 29.94 21.28 7.66
N LEU A 558 28.97 21.93 8.29
CA LEU A 558 28.03 22.83 7.63
C LEU A 558 28.50 24.28 7.72
N ILE A 559 28.67 24.92 6.56
CA ILE A 559 28.83 26.36 6.44
C ILE A 559 27.43 26.97 6.42
N ASP A 560 26.94 27.40 7.57
CA ASP A 560 25.54 27.78 7.81
C ASP A 560 25.43 29.16 8.49
N PRO A 561 25.74 30.26 7.79
CA PRO A 561 25.64 31.61 8.35
C PRO A 561 24.20 32.00 8.75
N GLN A 562 23.19 31.42 8.10
CA GLN A 562 21.78 31.69 8.40
C GLN A 562 21.19 30.79 9.49
N SER A 563 21.96 29.83 10.01
CA SER A 563 21.50 28.88 11.04
C SER A 563 20.28 28.02 10.62
N GLN A 564 20.14 27.74 9.32
CA GLN A 564 19.08 26.87 8.79
C GLN A 564 19.40 25.39 8.98
N GLY A 565 20.62 24.98 8.62
CA GLY A 565 21.10 23.60 8.77
C GLY A 565 21.14 23.17 10.24
N ILE A 566 21.59 24.03 11.15
CA ILE A 566 21.57 23.73 12.59
C ILE A 566 20.13 23.55 13.12
N THR A 567 19.17 24.35 12.65
CA THR A 567 17.77 24.25 13.06
C THR A 567 17.15 22.94 12.57
N TRP A 568 17.43 22.58 11.32
CA TRP A 568 17.01 21.31 10.73
C TRP A 568 17.57 20.10 11.51
N ILE A 569 18.86 20.08 11.83
CA ILE A 569 19.47 18.97 12.59
C ILE A 569 18.85 18.85 13.99
N LYS A 570 18.58 19.97 14.67
CA LYS A 570 17.91 19.97 15.98
C LYS A 570 16.52 19.34 15.93
N ASN A 571 15.75 19.65 14.89
CA ASN A 571 14.41 19.09 14.72
C ASN A 571 14.44 17.61 14.34
N ARG A 572 15.40 17.22 13.50
CA ARG A 572 15.61 15.84 13.06
C ARG A 572 16.00 14.91 14.20
N GLU A 573 16.99 15.32 15.00
CA GLU A 573 17.57 14.49 16.07
C GLU A 573 16.87 14.75 17.42
N LYS A 574 15.65 15.32 17.39
CA LYS A 574 14.86 15.67 18.59
C LYS A 574 14.52 14.45 19.44
N ASP A 575 14.20 13.32 18.79
CA ASP A 575 13.85 12.07 19.46
C ASP A 575 15.08 11.22 19.84
N ASN A 576 16.29 11.63 19.42
CA ASN A 576 17.54 10.90 19.61
C ASN A 576 18.46 11.52 20.69
N ASP A 577 17.94 12.41 21.54
CA ASP A 577 18.69 13.08 22.63
C ASP A 577 19.98 13.80 22.15
N LEU A 578 19.85 14.67 21.14
CA LEU A 578 20.96 15.46 20.60
C LEU A 578 21.66 16.31 21.66
N ILE A 579 22.97 16.12 21.82
CA ILE A 579 23.83 16.95 22.66
C ILE A 579 24.36 18.12 21.84
N ILE A 580 24.09 19.36 22.25
CA ILE A 580 24.61 20.57 21.60
C ILE A 580 25.73 21.16 22.47
N THR A 581 26.90 21.36 21.89
CA THR A 581 28.06 21.92 22.62
C THR A 581 28.86 22.88 21.71
N THR A 582 29.70 23.71 22.32
CA THR A 582 30.74 24.49 21.63
C THR A 582 32.12 24.02 22.07
N ILE A 583 33.17 24.30 21.28
CA ILE A 583 34.55 23.93 21.64
C ILE A 583 34.99 24.65 22.93
N THR A 584 34.54 25.88 23.14
CA THR A 584 34.87 26.69 24.32
C THR A 584 34.13 26.26 25.59
N HIS A 585 33.19 25.31 25.49
CA HIS A 585 32.41 24.87 26.63
C HIS A 585 33.26 24.07 27.63
N LYS A 586 33.17 24.41 28.93
CA LYS A 586 33.96 23.77 30.01
C LYS A 586 33.84 22.24 30.03
N TYR A 587 32.65 21.73 29.70
CA TYR A 587 32.34 20.29 29.71
C TYR A 587 32.39 19.64 28.31
N PHE A 588 33.00 20.29 27.31
CA PHE A 588 33.07 19.79 25.94
C PHE A 588 33.58 18.33 25.84
N ARG A 589 34.68 18.02 26.54
CA ARG A 589 35.26 16.66 26.54
C ARG A 589 34.33 15.63 27.17
N GLN A 590 33.65 15.98 28.27
CA GLN A 590 32.67 15.09 28.91
C GLN A 590 31.47 14.84 28.01
N HIS A 591 30.93 15.89 27.36
CA HIS A 591 29.85 15.74 26.38
C HIS A 591 30.24 14.82 25.22
N MET A 592 31.49 14.91 24.73
CA MET A 592 32.02 14.00 23.70
C MET A 592 32.16 12.56 24.21
N GLU A 593 32.69 12.36 25.43
CA GLU A 593 32.79 11.03 26.07
C GLU A 593 31.40 10.38 26.18
N ASP A 594 30.44 11.13 26.73
CA ASP A 594 29.06 10.71 26.94
C ASP A 594 28.32 10.41 25.64
N ALA A 595 28.59 11.16 24.57
CA ALA A 595 28.01 10.93 23.25
C ALA A 595 28.57 9.65 22.61
N LEU A 596 29.89 9.43 22.70
CA LEU A 596 30.56 8.27 22.12
C LEU A 596 30.20 6.96 22.84
N VAL A 597 30.14 6.99 24.18
CA VAL A 597 29.77 5.82 25.00
C VAL A 597 28.28 5.52 24.87
N GLY A 598 27.43 6.57 24.94
CA GLY A 598 25.98 6.44 24.86
C GLY A 598 25.42 6.26 23.44
N GLY A 599 26.24 6.40 22.41
CA GLY A 599 25.78 6.38 21.01
C GLY A 599 24.86 7.54 20.63
N ARG A 600 24.89 8.65 21.39
CA ARG A 600 24.03 9.82 21.16
C ARG A 600 24.61 10.74 20.09
N PRO A 601 23.77 11.39 19.26
CA PRO A 601 24.25 12.37 18.31
C PRO A 601 24.76 13.62 19.04
N ILE A 602 25.86 14.21 18.54
CA ILE A 602 26.42 15.45 19.08
C ILE A 602 26.58 16.49 17.97
N LEU A 603 26.22 17.74 18.28
CA LEU A 603 26.40 18.90 17.42
C LEU A 603 27.40 19.88 18.06
N ILE A 604 28.51 20.13 17.36
CA ILE A 604 29.50 21.15 17.73
C ILE A 604 29.18 22.42 16.96
N ALA A 605 28.65 23.42 17.67
CA ALA A 605 28.20 24.67 17.09
C ALA A 605 29.31 25.72 17.00
N ASP A 606 29.18 26.60 16.00
CA ASP A 606 29.92 27.85 15.84
C ASP A 606 31.45 27.68 15.82
N ILE A 607 31.93 26.67 15.08
CA ILE A 607 33.36 26.50 14.83
C ILE A 607 33.88 27.63 13.94
N VAL A 608 35.09 28.11 14.24
CA VAL A 608 35.77 29.16 13.47
C VAL A 608 36.52 28.53 12.30
N GLU A 609 37.83 28.32 12.42
CA GLU A 609 38.67 27.71 11.37
C GLU A 609 39.52 26.55 11.89
N GLU A 610 39.70 26.44 13.21
CA GLU A 610 40.50 25.40 13.85
C GLU A 610 39.63 24.40 14.61
N LEU A 611 39.96 23.12 14.47
CA LEU A 611 39.38 22.01 15.22
C LEU A 611 40.34 21.60 16.33
N ASP A 612 39.79 21.23 17.49
CA ASP A 612 40.60 20.68 18.59
C ASP A 612 41.16 19.29 18.18
N PRO A 613 42.50 19.07 18.23
CA PRO A 613 43.13 17.80 17.87
C PRO A 613 42.61 16.58 18.65
N VAL A 614 41.96 16.78 19.80
CA VAL A 614 41.28 15.71 20.55
C VAL A 614 40.24 14.98 19.69
N LEU A 615 39.69 15.63 18.66
CA LEU A 615 38.70 15.07 17.75
C LEU A 615 39.30 14.19 16.64
N ASP A 616 40.62 14.20 16.43
CA ASP A 616 41.26 13.59 15.25
C ASP A 616 40.92 12.10 15.10
N ASN A 617 41.03 11.32 16.18
CA ASN A 617 40.70 9.88 16.15
C ASN A 617 39.22 9.62 15.88
N VAL A 618 38.34 10.52 16.31
CA VAL A 618 36.89 10.42 16.08
C VAL A 618 36.58 10.75 14.63
N LEU A 619 37.12 11.87 14.11
CA LEU A 619 36.90 12.34 12.74
C LEU A 619 37.44 11.36 11.69
N GLU A 620 38.60 10.76 11.96
CA GLU A 620 39.20 9.74 11.10
C GLU A 620 38.54 8.36 11.24
N LYS A 621 37.61 8.20 12.19
CA LYS A 621 36.98 6.91 12.53
C LYS A 621 38.00 5.82 12.82
N ASN A 622 39.07 6.16 13.54
CA ASN A 622 40.12 5.23 13.97
C ASN A 622 39.61 4.34 15.12
N PHE A 623 38.58 3.55 14.85
CA PHE A 623 37.93 2.66 15.80
C PHE A 623 38.65 1.32 15.79
N ILE A 624 39.22 0.96 16.93
CA ILE A 624 39.96 -0.29 17.10
C ILE A 624 39.01 -1.34 17.64
N ARG A 625 38.85 -2.44 16.91
CA ARG A 625 38.07 -3.58 17.37
C ARG A 625 38.89 -4.40 18.35
N GLN A 626 38.46 -4.48 19.61
CA GLN A 626 39.07 -5.33 20.64
C GLN A 626 38.03 -6.37 21.09
N GLY A 627 38.12 -7.58 20.53
CA GLY A 627 37.12 -8.63 20.73
C GLY A 627 35.79 -8.31 20.02
N THR A 628 34.69 -8.26 20.78
CA THR A 628 33.35 -7.90 20.29
C THR A 628 33.05 -6.39 20.41
N LYS A 629 33.84 -5.65 21.20
CA LYS A 629 33.64 -4.22 21.44
C LYS A 629 34.54 -3.36 20.56
N TRP A 630 34.07 -2.17 20.23
CA TRP A 630 34.84 -1.14 19.55
C TRP A 630 35.37 -0.15 20.56
N LYS A 631 36.62 0.28 20.41
CA LYS A 631 37.25 1.31 21.23
C LYS A 631 37.77 2.47 20.39
N CYS A 632 37.68 3.68 20.94
CA CYS A 632 38.26 4.88 20.36
C CYS A 632 39.05 5.64 21.44
N ARG A 633 40.25 6.11 21.08
CA ARG A 633 41.06 6.94 21.97
C ARG A 633 40.66 8.41 21.83
N LEU A 634 40.10 8.99 22.89
CA LEU A 634 39.77 10.40 22.98
C LEU A 634 40.75 11.10 23.92
N GLY A 635 41.69 11.87 23.37
CA GLY A 635 42.82 12.40 24.13
C GLY A 635 43.64 11.27 24.74
N ASP A 636 43.69 11.21 26.08
CA ASP A 636 44.45 10.20 26.83
C ASP A 636 43.59 9.01 27.30
N LYS A 637 42.28 9.01 27.02
CA LYS A 637 41.35 7.96 27.46
C LYS A 637 40.94 7.04 26.33
N ASP A 638 40.90 5.73 26.60
CA ASP A 638 40.34 4.72 25.70
C ASP A 638 38.87 4.45 26.09
N LEU A 639 37.94 4.81 25.20
CA LEU A 639 36.49 4.69 25.42
C LEU A 639 35.93 3.50 24.65
N GLU A 640 35.00 2.76 25.27
CA GLU A 640 34.17 1.79 24.55
C GLU A 640 33.05 2.53 23.81
N ILE A 641 32.88 2.24 22.51
CA ILE A 641 31.99 3.01 21.63
C ILE A 641 30.96 2.13 20.92
N LEU A 642 29.85 2.76 20.52
CA LEU A 642 28.83 2.19 19.65
C LEU A 642 28.90 2.86 18.26
N PRO A 643 29.76 2.36 17.34
CA PRO A 643 30.14 3.10 16.13
C PRO A 643 29.01 3.29 15.13
N TYR A 644 27.96 2.46 15.17
CA TYR A 644 26.83 2.52 14.23
C TYR A 644 25.69 3.44 14.70
N GLN A 645 25.71 3.91 15.95
CA GLN A 645 24.67 4.79 16.52
C GLN A 645 25.16 6.24 16.64
N PHE A 646 26.45 6.42 16.95
CA PHE A 646 27.03 7.75 17.11
C PHE A 646 27.07 8.55 15.80
N LYS A 647 26.59 9.80 15.86
CA LYS A 647 26.72 10.80 14.79
C LYS A 647 27.31 12.09 15.30
N LEU A 648 28.17 12.71 14.50
CA LEU A 648 28.79 13.99 14.78
C LEU A 648 28.40 15.00 13.70
N TYR A 649 27.89 16.14 14.12
CA TYR A 649 27.57 17.29 13.27
C TYR A 649 28.43 18.47 13.68
N ILE A 650 28.98 19.19 12.70
CA ILE A 650 29.75 20.40 12.92
C ILE A 650 29.09 21.54 12.17
N THR A 651 28.96 22.72 12.79
CA THR A 651 28.44 23.92 12.11
C THR A 651 29.34 25.14 12.31
N THR A 652 29.33 26.05 11.33
CA THR A 652 29.96 27.37 11.43
C THR A 652 29.01 28.46 10.93
N LYS A 653 29.07 29.63 11.57
CA LYS A 653 28.38 30.85 11.13
C LYS A 653 29.20 31.70 10.17
N LEU A 654 30.47 31.38 9.96
CA LEU A 654 31.31 32.11 9.02
C LEU A 654 30.83 31.80 7.60
N ALA A 655 30.54 32.83 6.81
CA ALA A 655 30.04 32.64 5.44
C ALA A 655 31.14 32.18 4.45
N ASN A 656 32.42 32.43 4.76
CA ASN A 656 33.56 32.02 3.95
C ASN A 656 34.76 31.66 4.83
N PRO A 657 34.73 30.51 5.53
CA PRO A 657 35.84 30.05 6.38
C PRO A 657 36.99 29.48 5.53
N CYS A 658 38.23 29.72 5.95
CA CYS A 658 39.42 29.16 5.30
C CYS A 658 39.90 27.89 6.01
N TYR A 659 39.27 26.75 5.71
CA TYR A 659 39.70 25.46 6.28
C TYR A 659 40.98 24.92 5.66
N THR A 660 41.81 24.27 6.47
CA THR A 660 43.05 23.61 6.00
C THR A 660 42.73 22.35 5.20
N PRO A 661 43.66 21.87 4.34
CA PRO A 661 43.49 20.60 3.62
C PRO A 661 43.21 19.41 4.54
N GLU A 662 43.75 19.42 5.77
CA GLU A 662 43.53 18.39 6.78
C GLU A 662 42.07 18.33 7.24
N VAL A 663 41.45 19.50 7.49
CA VAL A 663 40.03 19.58 7.86
C VAL A 663 39.15 19.12 6.69
N CYS A 664 39.44 19.57 5.45
CA CYS A 664 38.70 19.15 4.26
C CYS A 664 38.88 17.65 3.93
N ALA A 665 39.96 17.02 4.38
CA ALA A 665 40.18 15.59 4.23
C ALA A 665 39.32 14.79 5.22
N ARG A 666 39.29 15.21 6.48
CA ARG A 666 38.61 14.54 7.60
C ARG A 666 37.09 14.73 7.61
N CYS A 667 36.62 15.94 7.30
CA CYS A 667 35.21 16.29 7.28
C CYS A 667 34.69 16.46 5.85
N SER A 668 33.39 16.18 5.66
CA SER A 668 32.68 16.61 4.45
C SER A 668 32.21 18.05 4.67
N VAL A 669 32.89 19.02 4.05
CA VAL A 669 32.49 20.43 4.09
C VAL A 669 31.30 20.62 3.15
N ILE A 670 30.22 21.20 3.67
CA ILE A 670 28.97 21.40 2.95
C ILE A 670 28.59 22.87 3.02
N ASP A 671 28.41 23.48 1.86
CA ASP A 671 27.90 24.83 1.72
C ASP A 671 26.38 24.84 1.93
N PHE A 672 25.96 25.27 3.13
CA PHE A 672 24.56 25.48 3.51
C PHE A 672 24.15 26.96 3.39
N THR A 673 24.93 27.78 2.68
CA THR A 673 24.54 29.17 2.44
C THR A 673 23.25 29.23 1.62
N VAL A 674 22.31 30.03 2.09
CA VAL A 674 21.02 30.21 1.42
C VAL A 674 21.27 30.87 0.06
N THR A 675 20.67 30.32 -1.00
CA THR A 675 20.73 30.89 -2.36
C THR A 675 19.53 31.78 -2.65
N THR A 676 19.64 32.62 -3.68
CA THR A 676 18.52 33.49 -4.15
C THR A 676 17.27 32.68 -4.46
N LYS A 677 17.43 31.60 -5.25
CA LYS A 677 16.34 30.70 -5.61
C LYS A 677 15.83 29.89 -4.40
N GLY A 678 16.74 29.39 -3.55
CA GLY A 678 16.35 28.63 -2.35
C GLY A 678 15.53 29.47 -1.37
N LEU A 679 15.92 30.74 -1.15
CA LEU A 679 15.12 31.65 -0.34
C LEU A 679 13.81 32.04 -1.02
N GLU A 680 13.82 32.26 -2.33
CA GLU A 680 12.61 32.53 -3.10
C GLU A 680 11.58 31.40 -2.93
N ASP A 681 11.99 30.13 -3.08
CA ASP A 681 11.07 29.01 -2.90
C ASP A 681 10.58 28.89 -1.43
N GLN A 682 11.44 29.20 -0.45
CA GLN A 682 11.03 29.27 0.97
C GLN A 682 10.01 30.40 1.23
N LEU A 683 10.24 31.58 0.67
CA LEU A 683 9.34 32.72 0.80
C LEU A 683 8.02 32.43 0.08
N LEU A 684 8.05 31.78 -1.09
CA LEU A 684 6.86 31.36 -1.81
C LEU A 684 6.02 30.40 -0.96
N ALA A 685 6.64 29.38 -0.36
CA ALA A 685 5.96 28.48 0.55
C ALA A 685 5.30 29.25 1.72
N ARG A 686 5.99 30.25 2.29
CA ARG A 686 5.43 31.11 3.35
C ARG A 686 4.25 31.96 2.89
N VAL A 687 4.32 32.57 1.70
CA VAL A 687 3.22 33.35 1.12
C VAL A 687 1.99 32.46 0.93
N ILE A 688 2.16 31.27 0.34
CA ILE A 688 1.06 30.33 0.11
C ILE A 688 0.47 29.84 1.44
N LEU A 689 1.30 29.56 2.45
CA LEU A 689 0.83 29.17 3.78
C LEU A 689 -0.06 30.24 4.44
N LYS A 690 0.19 31.54 4.18
CA LYS A 690 -0.62 32.64 4.73
C LYS A 690 -1.83 33.01 3.85
N GLU A 691 -1.64 33.12 2.53
CA GLU A 691 -2.68 33.61 1.61
C GLU A 691 -3.62 32.49 1.14
N ARG A 692 -3.11 31.27 0.90
CA ARG A 692 -3.85 30.13 0.32
C ARG A 692 -3.55 28.82 1.04
N LYS A 693 -3.81 28.80 2.34
CA LYS A 693 -3.63 27.62 3.21
C LYS A 693 -4.46 26.41 2.75
N ASP A 694 -5.60 26.65 2.12
CA ASP A 694 -6.47 25.65 1.50
C ASP A 694 -5.71 24.81 0.46
N LEU A 695 -4.98 25.47 -0.45
CA LEU A 695 -4.21 24.80 -1.51
C LEU A 695 -3.05 23.99 -0.95
N GLU A 696 -2.40 24.47 0.11
CA GLU A 696 -1.29 23.75 0.75
C GLU A 696 -1.79 22.47 1.44
N LEU A 697 -2.93 22.54 2.14
CA LEU A 697 -3.54 21.36 2.76
C LEU A 697 -3.98 20.33 1.70
N GLU A 698 -4.52 20.79 0.57
CA GLU A 698 -4.87 19.93 -0.56
C GLU A 698 -3.63 19.30 -1.20
N SER A 699 -2.57 20.07 -1.42
CA SER A 699 -1.29 19.57 -1.95
C SER A 699 -0.70 18.49 -1.05
N LEU A 700 -0.68 18.71 0.27
CA LEU A 700 -0.21 17.73 1.25
C LEU A 700 -1.07 16.45 1.26
N ARG A 701 -2.39 16.59 1.08
CA ARG A 701 -3.30 15.45 0.98
C ARG A 701 -3.02 14.64 -0.28
N LEU A 702 -2.94 15.29 -1.45
CA LEU A 702 -2.63 14.64 -2.72
C LEU A 702 -1.27 13.94 -2.67
N LEU A 703 -0.26 14.53 -2.03
CA LEU A 703 1.06 13.93 -1.89
C LEU A 703 1.02 12.67 -1.02
N LYS A 704 0.30 12.70 0.10
CA LYS A 704 0.06 11.52 0.95
C LYS A 704 -0.69 10.42 0.19
N ASP A 705 -1.71 10.79 -0.58
CA ASP A 705 -2.50 9.85 -1.36
C ASP A 705 -1.64 9.19 -2.47
N VAL A 706 -0.80 9.96 -3.17
CA VAL A 706 0.15 9.42 -4.16
C VAL A 706 1.17 8.48 -3.52
N ALA A 707 1.72 8.84 -2.36
CA ALA A 707 2.67 7.99 -1.64
C ALA A 707 2.03 6.67 -1.16
N ALA A 708 0.81 6.74 -0.61
CA ALA A 708 0.05 5.57 -0.19
C ALA A 708 -0.30 4.67 -1.39
N ASN A 709 -0.77 5.26 -2.50
CA ASN A 709 -1.09 4.55 -3.73
C ASN A 709 0.14 3.83 -4.32
N ARG A 710 1.30 4.49 -4.39
CA ARG A 710 2.56 3.85 -4.84
C ARG A 710 2.96 2.68 -3.95
N ARG A 711 2.76 2.79 -2.63
CA ARG A 711 3.04 1.70 -1.69
C ARG A 711 2.11 0.51 -1.93
N ILE A 712 0.81 0.77 -2.13
CA ILE A 712 -0.16 -0.28 -2.48
C ILE A 712 0.25 -0.99 -3.78
N THR A 713 0.68 -0.26 -4.82
CA THR A 713 1.18 -0.88 -6.07
C THR A 713 2.35 -1.82 -5.79
N MET A 714 3.32 -1.40 -4.98
CA MET A 714 4.48 -2.23 -4.63
C MET A 714 4.09 -3.46 -3.82
N ASP A 715 3.17 -3.32 -2.86
CA ASP A 715 2.69 -4.41 -2.00
C ASP A 715 1.88 -5.43 -2.82
N LEU A 716 1.05 -4.97 -3.75
CA LEU A 716 0.30 -5.82 -4.69
C LEU A 716 1.22 -6.64 -5.59
N GLU A 717 2.29 -6.02 -6.09
CA GLU A 717 3.30 -6.71 -6.91
C GLU A 717 4.08 -7.75 -6.11
N GLN A 718 4.56 -7.40 -4.92
CA GLN A 718 5.26 -8.33 -4.04
C GLN A 718 4.34 -9.49 -3.62
N GLY A 719 3.07 -9.19 -3.32
CA GLY A 719 2.06 -10.19 -3.02
C GLY A 719 1.84 -11.18 -4.17
N LEU A 720 1.75 -10.68 -5.42
CA LEU A 720 1.61 -11.53 -6.60
C LEU A 720 2.85 -12.41 -6.82
N LEU A 721 4.05 -11.84 -6.72
CA LEU A 721 5.32 -12.58 -6.85
C LEU A 721 5.48 -13.64 -5.76
N LEU A 722 5.14 -13.32 -4.51
CA LEU A 722 5.18 -14.27 -3.40
C LEU A 722 4.24 -15.44 -3.65
N LYS A 723 3.01 -15.19 -4.12
CA LYS A 723 2.07 -16.26 -4.42
C LYS A 723 2.55 -17.16 -5.56
N LEU A 724 3.05 -16.57 -6.65
CA LEU A 724 3.59 -17.34 -7.79
C LEU A 724 4.81 -18.21 -7.42
N THR A 725 5.62 -17.76 -6.46
CA THR A 725 6.81 -18.51 -6.00
C THR A 725 6.48 -19.55 -4.93
N THR A 726 5.38 -19.40 -4.20
CA THR A 726 4.99 -20.29 -3.09
C THR A 726 4.12 -21.47 -3.55
N VAL A 727 3.34 -21.33 -4.62
CA VAL A 727 2.47 -22.40 -5.13
C VAL A 727 3.30 -23.58 -5.64
N LYS A 728 3.19 -24.73 -4.95
CA LYS A 728 3.76 -26.02 -5.37
C LYS A 728 2.68 -26.83 -6.09
N GLY A 729 2.71 -26.86 -7.42
CA GLY A 729 1.73 -27.62 -8.23
C GLY A 729 1.25 -26.85 -9.47
N SER A 730 0.17 -27.32 -10.09
CA SER A 730 -0.46 -26.67 -11.24
C SER A 730 -1.15 -25.37 -10.81
N LEU A 731 -0.79 -24.26 -11.44
CA LEU A 731 -1.37 -22.93 -11.22
C LEU A 731 -2.86 -22.83 -11.58
N VAL A 732 -3.38 -23.80 -12.35
CA VAL A 732 -4.78 -23.84 -12.81
C VAL A 732 -5.73 -24.34 -11.72
N ASP A 733 -5.24 -25.12 -10.76
CA ASP A 733 -6.06 -25.74 -9.71
C ASP A 733 -6.27 -24.82 -8.49
N ASP A 734 -5.58 -23.68 -8.41
CA ASP A 734 -5.70 -22.71 -7.32
C ASP A 734 -6.61 -21.52 -7.71
N ASP A 735 -7.90 -21.62 -7.35
CA ASP A 735 -8.90 -20.57 -7.59
C ASP A 735 -8.56 -19.24 -6.88
N SER A 736 -7.71 -19.27 -5.85
CA SER A 736 -7.27 -18.05 -5.14
C SER A 736 -6.33 -17.20 -6.00
N MET A 737 -5.59 -17.81 -6.92
CA MET A 737 -4.65 -17.12 -7.79
C MET A 737 -5.37 -16.24 -8.80
N LEU A 738 -6.44 -16.75 -9.43
CA LEU A 738 -7.22 -16.01 -10.42
C LEU A 738 -7.93 -14.81 -9.77
N LYS A 739 -8.50 -14.99 -8.57
CA LYS A 739 -9.10 -13.91 -7.78
C LYS A 739 -8.09 -12.84 -7.39
N THR A 740 -6.91 -13.26 -6.93
CA THR A 740 -5.85 -12.31 -6.56
C THR A 740 -5.35 -11.55 -7.78
N LEU A 741 -5.18 -12.23 -8.92
CA LEU A 741 -4.70 -11.60 -10.14
C LEU A 741 -5.68 -10.57 -10.71
N ASN A 742 -6.98 -10.90 -10.74
CA ASN A 742 -8.01 -9.94 -11.16
C ASN A 742 -8.07 -8.75 -10.22
N HIS A 743 -8.03 -8.99 -8.91
CA HIS A 743 -7.97 -7.92 -7.91
C HIS A 743 -6.73 -7.03 -8.09
N THR A 744 -5.54 -7.60 -8.25
CA THR A 744 -4.28 -6.85 -8.49
C THR A 744 -4.36 -6.03 -9.78
N LYS A 745 -4.95 -6.57 -10.85
CA LYS A 745 -5.08 -5.87 -12.14
C LYS A 745 -6.05 -4.69 -12.05
N GLU A 746 -7.25 -4.93 -11.50
CA GLU A 746 -8.27 -3.88 -11.34
C GLU A 746 -7.78 -2.76 -10.42
N THR A 747 -7.18 -3.11 -9.29
CA THR A 747 -6.60 -2.13 -8.35
C THR A 747 -5.43 -1.37 -8.95
N SER A 748 -4.54 -2.01 -9.71
CA SER A 748 -3.41 -1.32 -10.37
C SER A 748 -3.89 -0.29 -11.40
N ILE A 749 -4.88 -0.63 -12.23
CA ILE A 749 -5.46 0.31 -13.21
C ILE A 749 -6.15 1.48 -12.50
N ALA A 750 -6.91 1.21 -11.43
CA ALA A 750 -7.56 2.25 -10.65
C ALA A 750 -6.54 3.18 -9.96
N ILE A 751 -5.44 2.62 -9.44
CA ILE A 751 -4.35 3.38 -8.81
C ILE A 751 -3.60 4.23 -9.85
N GLU A 752 -3.29 3.70 -11.03
CA GLU A 752 -2.66 4.47 -12.10
C GLU A 752 -3.51 5.68 -12.52
N HIS A 753 -4.84 5.49 -12.61
CA HIS A 753 -5.76 6.59 -12.88
C HIS A 753 -5.72 7.65 -11.77
N ARG A 754 -5.84 7.23 -10.50
CA ARG A 754 -5.78 8.14 -9.34
C ARG A 754 -4.46 8.90 -9.25
N ILE A 755 -3.33 8.24 -9.54
CA ILE A 755 -2.01 8.87 -9.57
C ILE A 755 -1.98 9.94 -10.67
N ARG A 756 -2.53 9.67 -11.85
CA ARG A 756 -2.58 10.64 -12.96
C ARG A 756 -3.45 11.85 -12.63
N GLU A 757 -4.62 11.64 -12.02
CA GLU A 757 -5.49 12.72 -11.55
C GLU A 757 -4.81 13.56 -10.47
N ALA A 758 -4.14 12.91 -9.51
CA ALA A 758 -3.38 13.60 -8.46
C ALA A 758 -2.24 14.45 -9.06
N TYR A 759 -1.53 13.96 -10.07
CA TYR A 759 -0.52 14.76 -10.78
C TYR A 759 -1.13 15.96 -11.51
N SER A 760 -2.25 15.79 -12.20
CA SER A 760 -2.95 16.91 -12.84
C SER A 760 -3.42 17.96 -11.83
N GLY A 761 -3.89 17.51 -10.65
CA GLY A 761 -4.25 18.40 -9.55
C GLY A 761 -3.04 19.13 -8.97
N MET A 762 -1.93 18.42 -8.76
CA MET A 762 -0.65 19.01 -8.31
C MET A 762 -0.13 20.06 -9.29
N ASP A 763 -0.21 19.81 -10.60
CA ASP A 763 0.21 20.78 -11.63
C ASP A 763 -0.65 22.04 -11.59
N SER A 764 -1.97 21.91 -11.44
CA SER A 764 -2.88 23.04 -11.30
C SER A 764 -2.60 23.86 -10.03
N ILE A 765 -2.35 23.18 -8.91
CA ILE A 765 -1.93 23.83 -7.65
C ILE A 765 -0.59 24.53 -7.86
N SER A 766 0.37 23.90 -8.53
CA SER A 766 1.67 24.49 -8.83
C SER A 766 1.53 25.76 -9.66
N GLN A 767 0.71 25.75 -10.72
CA GLN A 767 0.44 26.96 -11.52
C GLN A 767 -0.17 28.09 -10.69
N THR A 768 -1.06 27.78 -9.75
CA THR A 768 -1.63 28.79 -8.85
C THR A 768 -0.59 29.32 -7.86
N ARG A 769 0.31 28.45 -7.36
CA ARG A 769 1.43 28.87 -6.51
C ARG A 769 2.37 29.81 -7.27
N GLU A 770 2.68 29.50 -8.52
CA GLU A 770 3.55 30.31 -9.38
C GLU A 770 3.06 31.75 -9.57
N GLN A 771 1.75 32.01 -9.48
CA GLN A 771 1.22 33.38 -9.54
C GLN A 771 1.78 34.28 -8.43
N TYR A 772 2.05 33.72 -7.24
CA TYR A 772 2.61 34.48 -6.10
C TYR A 772 4.14 34.56 -6.10
N ARG A 773 4.83 33.91 -7.06
CA ARG A 773 6.29 33.95 -7.18
C ARG A 773 6.88 35.37 -7.22
N PRO A 774 6.27 36.39 -7.86
CA PRO A 774 6.80 37.75 -7.87
C PRO A 774 7.02 38.34 -6.45
N VAL A 775 6.14 38.02 -5.49
CA VAL A 775 6.28 38.45 -4.09
C VAL A 775 7.53 37.81 -3.46
N ALA A 776 7.69 36.51 -3.68
CA ALA A 776 8.81 35.75 -3.14
C ALA A 776 10.16 36.16 -3.76
N ASN A 777 10.18 36.38 -5.07
CA ASN A 777 11.34 36.89 -5.79
C ASN A 777 11.74 38.27 -5.28
N ARG A 778 10.78 39.20 -5.12
CA ARG A 778 11.01 40.51 -4.51
C ARG A 778 11.61 40.38 -3.10
N GLY A 779 11.03 39.53 -2.25
CA GLY A 779 11.53 39.30 -0.90
C GLY A 779 12.96 38.74 -0.89
N SER A 780 13.28 37.83 -1.81
CA SER A 780 14.64 37.28 -1.95
C SER A 780 15.65 38.38 -2.30
N ILE A 781 15.35 39.22 -3.30
CA ILE A 781 16.21 40.35 -3.70
C ILE A 781 16.45 41.30 -2.52
N LEU A 782 15.39 41.67 -1.80
CA LEU A 782 15.46 42.55 -0.65
C LEU A 782 16.37 41.97 0.44
N TYR A 783 16.20 40.69 0.77
CA TYR A 783 17.04 40.04 1.77
C TYR A 783 18.51 40.00 1.38
N PHE A 784 18.83 39.59 0.15
CA PHE A 784 20.22 39.51 -0.31
C PHE A 784 20.86 40.89 -0.42
N LEU A 785 20.11 41.92 -0.80
CA LEU A 785 20.59 43.30 -0.77
C LEU A 785 20.91 43.74 0.67
N VAL A 786 20.01 43.46 1.63
CA VAL A 786 20.22 43.77 3.05
C VAL A 786 21.44 43.03 3.61
N CYS A 787 21.66 41.78 3.20
CA CYS A 787 22.84 41.00 3.57
C CYS A 787 24.12 41.53 2.93
N ASP A 788 24.06 41.94 1.66
CA ASP A 788 25.20 42.52 0.93
C ASP A 788 25.70 43.81 1.59
N MET A 789 24.85 44.56 2.29
CA MET A 789 25.28 45.74 3.07
C MET A 789 26.32 45.40 4.13
N SER A 790 26.38 44.16 4.64
CA SER A 790 27.44 43.74 5.57
C SER A 790 28.85 43.79 4.97
N LYS A 791 28.97 43.77 3.63
CA LYS A 791 30.24 43.95 2.90
C LYS A 791 30.70 45.40 2.91
N VAL A 792 29.78 46.35 3.06
CA VAL A 792 30.10 47.78 3.19
C VAL A 792 30.57 48.07 4.61
N ASN A 793 29.83 47.60 5.61
CA ASN A 793 30.22 47.71 7.01
C ASN A 793 29.76 46.48 7.79
N TYR A 794 30.64 45.91 8.60
CA TYR A 794 30.38 44.73 9.42
C TYR A 794 29.21 44.92 10.40
N MET A 795 28.89 46.17 10.78
CA MET A 795 27.77 46.51 11.66
C MET A 795 26.40 46.31 10.99
N TYR A 796 26.33 46.22 9.66
CA TYR A 796 25.07 46.10 8.91
C TYR A 796 24.54 44.67 8.78
N GLN A 797 24.95 43.77 9.68
CA GLN A 797 24.44 42.41 9.70
C GLN A 797 22.95 42.37 10.07
N THR A 798 22.19 41.60 9.30
CA THR A 798 20.77 41.35 9.57
C THR A 798 20.57 39.83 9.55
N SER A 799 19.84 39.30 10.53
CA SER A 799 19.51 37.88 10.56
C SER A 799 18.36 37.54 9.61
N LEU A 800 18.36 36.32 9.06
CA LEU A 800 17.26 35.83 8.23
C LEU A 800 15.92 35.84 9.00
N ASN A 801 15.91 35.41 10.26
CA ASN A 801 14.70 35.41 11.09
C ASN A 801 14.06 36.79 11.27
N GLN A 802 14.89 37.83 11.39
CA GLN A 802 14.44 39.22 11.50
C GLN A 802 13.81 39.68 10.18
N PHE A 803 14.41 39.35 9.04
CA PHE A 803 13.82 39.64 7.73
C PHE A 803 12.51 38.87 7.51
N LEU A 804 12.47 37.58 7.82
CA LEU A 804 11.29 36.73 7.67
C LEU A 804 10.11 37.23 8.51
N THR A 805 10.38 37.74 9.72
CA THR A 805 9.37 38.39 10.55
C THR A 805 8.75 39.61 9.86
N ARG A 806 9.57 40.44 9.21
CA ARG A 806 9.10 41.62 8.48
C ARG A 806 8.32 41.24 7.22
N PHE A 807 8.80 40.23 6.51
CA PHE A 807 8.07 39.64 5.39
C PHE A 807 6.68 39.14 5.82
N ASP A 808 6.61 38.47 6.97
CA ASP A 808 5.36 37.98 7.55
C ASP A 808 4.42 39.13 7.94
N HIS A 809 4.94 40.25 8.48
CA HIS A 809 4.16 41.45 8.76
C HIS A 809 3.67 42.15 7.48
N SER A 810 4.47 42.16 6.42
CA SER A 810 4.09 42.77 5.14
C SER A 810 2.87 42.09 4.50
N LEU A 811 2.76 40.78 4.67
CA LEU A 811 1.60 40.01 4.23
C LEU A 811 0.35 40.37 5.05
N GLU A 812 0.49 40.59 6.35
CA GLU A 812 -0.65 40.87 7.23
C GLU A 812 -1.19 42.30 7.10
N ASN A 813 -0.29 43.27 6.99
CA ASN A 813 -0.61 44.70 7.06
C ASN A 813 -0.83 45.37 5.70
N SER A 814 -0.44 44.73 4.60
CA SER A 814 -0.71 45.24 3.25
C SER A 814 -2.21 45.22 2.93
N GLN A 815 -2.65 46.12 2.05
CA GLN A 815 -4.04 46.22 1.65
C GLN A 815 -4.54 44.92 0.99
N LYS A 816 -5.64 44.37 1.51
CA LYS A 816 -6.25 43.12 1.03
C LYS A 816 -7.22 43.41 -0.12
N THR A 817 -7.16 42.57 -1.15
CA THR A 817 -7.98 42.66 -2.36
C THR A 817 -8.34 41.26 -2.86
N GLU A 818 -9.52 41.08 -3.45
CA GLU A 818 -9.96 39.78 -4.01
C GLU A 818 -9.21 39.39 -5.29
N ARG A 819 -8.73 40.38 -6.06
CA ARG A 819 -7.95 40.16 -7.27
C ARG A 819 -6.51 39.84 -6.92
N VAL A 820 -6.04 38.66 -7.34
CA VAL A 820 -4.70 38.14 -7.04
C VAL A 820 -3.59 39.10 -7.49
N ASN A 821 -3.67 39.64 -8.72
CA ASN A 821 -2.63 40.54 -9.25
C ASN A 821 -2.53 41.84 -8.43
N GLU A 822 -3.65 42.49 -8.13
CA GLU A 822 -3.67 43.72 -7.32
C GLU A 822 -3.20 43.45 -5.89
N ARG A 823 -3.54 42.27 -5.33
CA ARG A 823 -3.04 41.82 -4.02
C ARG A 823 -1.52 41.64 -4.04
N ILE A 824 -0.96 41.04 -5.09
CA ILE A 824 0.49 40.86 -5.25
C ILE A 824 1.22 42.20 -5.29
N ASP A 825 0.73 43.15 -6.07
CA ASP A 825 1.34 44.49 -6.18
C ASP A 825 1.30 45.22 -4.83
N ASN A 826 0.17 45.20 -4.13
CA ASN A 826 0.03 45.79 -2.79
C ASN A 826 1.01 45.19 -1.77
N ILE A 827 1.24 43.87 -1.81
CA ILE A 827 2.21 43.22 -0.93
C ILE A 827 3.63 43.65 -1.29
N ILE A 828 3.97 43.65 -2.59
CA ILE A 828 5.31 44.03 -3.08
C ILE A 828 5.65 45.46 -2.68
N ASP A 829 4.72 46.40 -2.85
CA ASP A 829 4.93 47.81 -2.54
C ASP A 829 5.10 48.03 -1.04
N TYR A 830 4.21 47.45 -0.21
CA TYR A 830 4.32 47.54 1.24
C TYR A 830 5.60 46.89 1.77
N LEU A 831 5.96 45.70 1.28
CA LEU A 831 7.18 45.01 1.66
C LEU A 831 8.43 45.82 1.30
N THR A 832 8.45 46.43 0.12
CA THR A 832 9.58 47.23 -0.34
C THR A 832 9.76 48.47 0.54
N ASP A 833 8.68 49.18 0.88
CA ASP A 833 8.71 50.34 1.77
C ASP A 833 9.07 49.97 3.22
N ASP A 834 8.47 48.92 3.80
CA ASP A 834 8.77 48.50 5.18
C ASP A 834 10.24 48.10 5.34
N VAL A 835 10.77 47.28 4.41
CA VAL A 835 12.18 46.86 4.46
C VAL A 835 13.12 48.03 4.22
N PHE A 836 12.79 48.94 3.29
CA PHE A 836 13.55 50.16 3.05
C PHE A 836 13.63 51.02 4.31
N ARG A 837 12.46 51.39 4.86
CA ARG A 837 12.37 52.18 6.09
C ARG A 837 13.11 51.49 7.20
N TYR A 838 12.95 50.18 7.37
CA TYR A 838 13.61 49.40 8.42
C TYR A 838 15.13 49.42 8.31
N LYS A 839 15.69 49.24 7.11
CA LYS A 839 17.14 49.18 6.94
C LYS A 839 17.79 50.56 7.05
N VAL A 840 17.21 51.59 6.45
CA VAL A 840 17.79 52.94 6.42
C VAL A 840 17.99 53.54 7.82
N ARG A 841 17.15 53.18 8.80
CA ARG A 841 17.29 53.63 10.21
C ARG A 841 18.62 53.20 10.84
N GLY A 842 19.15 52.05 10.44
CA GLY A 842 20.38 51.46 10.99
C GLY A 842 21.63 51.74 10.17
N LEU A 843 21.55 52.53 9.09
CA LEU A 843 22.69 52.89 8.25
C LEU A 843 23.28 54.24 8.68
N TYR A 844 24.61 54.35 8.57
CA TYR A 844 25.27 55.65 8.67
C TYR A 844 24.83 56.59 7.55
N GLU A 845 24.85 57.90 7.81
CA GLU A 845 24.34 58.94 6.89
C GLU A 845 24.94 58.83 5.48
N GLU A 846 26.26 58.58 5.39
CA GLU A 846 26.99 58.39 4.12
C GLU A 846 26.42 57.24 3.27
N HIS A 847 25.85 56.22 3.92
CA HIS A 847 25.35 55.00 3.27
C HIS A 847 23.83 55.00 3.09
N LYS A 848 23.08 55.94 3.71
CA LYS A 848 21.61 55.96 3.68
C LYS A 848 21.07 56.09 2.26
N TYR A 849 21.70 56.89 1.41
CA TYR A 849 21.29 57.05 0.01
C TYR A 849 21.84 55.96 -0.92
N MET A 850 22.96 55.34 -0.58
CA MET A 850 23.51 54.20 -1.33
C MET A 850 22.50 53.03 -1.38
N PHE A 851 21.83 52.76 -0.26
CA PHE A 851 20.87 51.66 -0.16
C PHE A 851 19.67 51.77 -1.13
N PRO A 852 18.89 52.88 -1.18
CA PRO A 852 17.79 53.04 -2.14
C PRO A 852 18.28 53.02 -3.59
N LEU A 853 19.46 53.58 -3.90
CA LEU A 853 20.00 53.47 -5.25
C LEU A 853 20.30 52.01 -5.64
N LEU A 854 20.96 51.25 -4.77
CA LEU A 854 21.21 49.83 -5.00
C LEU A 854 19.91 49.02 -5.08
N LEU A 855 18.91 49.37 -4.26
CA LEU A 855 17.59 48.77 -4.29
C LEU A 855 16.92 48.95 -5.65
N THR A 856 16.86 50.19 -6.15
CA THR A 856 16.29 50.50 -7.46
C THR A 856 17.02 49.75 -8.58
N LEU A 857 18.35 49.79 -8.58
CA LEU A 857 19.17 49.10 -9.60
C LEU A 857 18.93 47.59 -9.60
N ARG A 858 18.87 46.95 -8.42
CA ARG A 858 18.62 45.51 -8.31
C ARG A 858 17.21 45.14 -8.79
N VAL A 859 16.22 45.94 -8.44
CA VAL A 859 14.83 45.76 -8.87
C VAL A 859 14.69 45.91 -10.39
N ASP A 860 15.30 46.94 -10.98
CA ASP A 860 15.18 47.19 -12.42
C ASP A 860 16.02 46.23 -13.28
N LEU A 861 17.13 45.72 -12.74
CA LEU A 861 17.87 44.60 -13.34
C LEU A 861 17.02 43.33 -13.39
N GLU A 862 16.27 43.02 -12.33
CA GLU A 862 15.38 41.86 -12.30
C GLU A 862 14.17 42.02 -13.24
N ARG A 863 13.56 43.21 -13.24
CA ARG A 863 12.49 43.57 -14.19
C ARG A 863 12.98 43.67 -15.64
N LYS A 864 14.29 43.49 -15.89
CA LYS A 864 14.95 43.64 -17.20
C LYS A 864 14.71 45.01 -17.84
N ARG A 865 14.47 46.05 -17.04
CA ARG A 865 14.43 47.44 -17.50
C ARG A 865 15.83 47.96 -17.81
N ILE A 866 16.83 47.38 -17.15
CA ILE A 866 18.26 47.66 -17.33
C ILE A 866 18.95 46.37 -17.79
N ALA A 867 19.83 46.48 -18.78
CA ALA A 867 20.71 45.40 -19.19
C ALA A 867 21.99 45.35 -18.33
N TYR A 868 22.53 44.16 -18.13
CA TYR A 868 23.75 43.96 -17.33
C TYR A 868 24.96 44.76 -17.87
N ASN A 869 25.03 44.97 -19.18
CA ASN A 869 26.08 45.77 -19.82
C ASN A 869 25.96 47.26 -19.46
N GLU A 870 24.74 47.80 -19.43
CA GLU A 870 24.47 49.19 -19.04
C GLU A 870 24.79 49.41 -17.55
N PHE A 871 24.44 48.44 -16.69
CA PHE A 871 24.82 48.46 -15.28
C PHE A 871 26.35 48.41 -15.08
N ASN A 872 27.06 47.56 -15.84
CA ASN A 872 28.52 47.52 -15.80
C ASN A 872 29.15 48.85 -16.25
N PHE A 873 28.55 49.52 -17.23
CA PHE A 873 28.99 50.84 -17.65
C PHE A 873 28.84 51.88 -16.53
N LEU A 874 27.72 51.92 -15.81
CA LEU A 874 27.52 52.82 -14.67
C LEU A 874 28.65 52.67 -13.61
N LEU A 875 29.07 51.44 -13.35
CA LEU A 875 30.11 51.11 -12.37
C LEU A 875 31.54 51.40 -12.86
N LYS A 876 31.88 50.93 -14.07
CA LYS A 876 33.27 50.95 -14.59
C LYS A 876 33.57 52.19 -15.41
N GLY A 877 32.59 52.72 -16.14
CA GLY A 877 32.79 53.75 -17.16
C GLY A 877 33.92 53.39 -18.13
N GLY A 878 34.63 54.41 -18.62
CA GLY A 878 35.79 54.27 -19.50
C GLY A 878 37.12 54.01 -18.78
N ALA A 879 37.13 53.63 -17.49
CA ALA A 879 38.36 53.51 -16.70
C ALA A 879 39.31 52.39 -17.20
N ALA A 880 38.81 51.43 -17.98
CA ALA A 880 39.59 50.34 -18.56
C ALA A 880 40.14 50.67 -19.97
N LEU A 881 39.82 51.84 -20.53
CA LEU A 881 40.25 52.26 -21.86
C LEU A 881 41.55 53.07 -21.81
N ASP A 882 42.45 52.78 -22.75
CA ASP A 882 43.66 53.59 -22.97
C ASP A 882 43.33 54.77 -23.89
N LEU A 883 43.63 56.00 -23.45
CA LEU A 883 43.43 57.23 -24.22
C LEU A 883 44.08 57.17 -25.62
N ASN A 884 45.26 56.55 -25.73
CA ASN A 884 46.03 56.46 -26.98
C ASN A 884 45.41 55.51 -28.02
N LYS A 885 44.54 54.59 -27.60
CA LYS A 885 43.83 53.65 -28.48
C LYS A 885 42.44 54.16 -28.86
N CYS A 886 41.99 55.26 -28.24
CA CYS A 886 40.66 55.83 -28.46
C CYS A 886 40.70 56.89 -29.59
N PRO A 887 39.55 57.20 -30.22
CA PRO A 887 39.44 58.29 -31.18
C PRO A 887 39.91 59.62 -30.59
N HIS A 888 40.48 60.50 -31.42
CA HIS A 888 40.99 61.80 -30.96
C HIS A 888 39.89 62.72 -30.39
N LYS A 889 40.29 63.46 -29.35
CA LYS A 889 39.66 64.67 -28.79
C LYS A 889 38.98 65.56 -29.86
N PRO A 890 37.64 65.73 -29.98
CA PRO A 890 37.09 66.66 -30.96
C PRO A 890 37.24 68.13 -30.53
N ALA A 891 37.32 68.40 -29.22
CA ALA A 891 37.52 69.72 -28.67
C ALA A 891 38.35 69.70 -27.38
N SER A 892 39.09 70.78 -27.10
CA SER A 892 39.99 70.89 -25.94
C SER A 892 39.27 71.08 -24.60
N TRP A 893 38.00 71.50 -24.61
CA TRP A 893 37.20 71.70 -23.40
C TRP A 893 36.68 70.38 -22.80
N ILE A 894 36.75 69.27 -23.54
CA ILE A 894 36.35 67.94 -23.08
C ILE A 894 37.50 67.28 -22.32
N THR A 895 37.27 66.95 -21.05
CA THR A 895 38.29 66.31 -20.20
C THR A 895 38.64 64.90 -20.69
N ASP A 896 39.83 64.41 -20.34
CA ASP A 896 40.27 63.04 -20.67
C ASP A 896 39.31 61.99 -20.10
N ILE A 897 38.87 62.19 -18.85
CA ILE A 897 37.99 61.28 -18.13
C ILE A 897 36.60 61.24 -18.78
N SER A 898 36.00 62.39 -19.07
CA SER A 898 34.69 62.44 -19.74
C SER A 898 34.78 61.82 -21.14
N TRP A 899 35.87 62.06 -21.88
CA TRP A 899 36.06 61.46 -23.20
C TRP A 899 36.16 59.93 -23.17
N LEU A 900 36.94 59.36 -22.24
CA LEU A 900 37.01 57.90 -22.08
C LEU A 900 35.64 57.30 -21.76
N ASN A 901 34.86 57.96 -20.89
CA ASN A 901 33.50 57.51 -20.58
C ASN A 901 32.57 57.59 -21.80
N LEU A 902 32.68 58.64 -22.62
CA LEU A 902 31.91 58.79 -23.86
C LEU A 902 32.29 57.78 -24.93
N VAL A 903 33.56 57.35 -24.99
CA VAL A 903 33.98 56.28 -25.89
C VAL A 903 33.48 54.92 -25.41
N GLU A 904 33.41 54.69 -24.10
CA GLU A 904 32.86 53.43 -23.59
C GLU A 904 31.33 53.37 -23.73
N ILE A 905 30.62 54.49 -23.54
CA ILE A 905 29.15 54.51 -23.61
C ILE A 905 28.63 54.19 -25.02
N THR A 906 29.39 54.48 -26.08
CA THR A 906 28.98 54.19 -27.47
C THR A 906 28.96 52.71 -27.82
N LYS A 907 29.54 51.86 -26.98
CA LYS A 907 29.37 50.40 -27.08
C LYS A 907 27.94 49.97 -26.77
N LEU A 908 27.15 50.83 -26.12
CA LEU A 908 25.74 50.60 -25.89
C LEU A 908 24.92 50.96 -27.14
N PRO A 909 23.91 50.16 -27.48
CA PRO A 909 23.16 50.32 -28.72
C PRO A 909 22.41 51.65 -28.83
N GLU A 910 21.99 52.26 -27.71
CA GLU A 910 21.32 53.57 -27.74
C GLU A 910 22.25 54.77 -28.01
N PHE A 911 23.58 54.59 -27.90
CA PHE A 911 24.55 55.68 -27.92
C PHE A 911 25.65 55.53 -28.99
N THR A 912 25.46 54.65 -29.98
CA THR A 912 26.47 54.40 -31.04
C THR A 912 26.88 55.68 -31.78
N ASP A 913 25.90 56.55 -32.05
CA ASP A 913 26.10 57.75 -32.86
C ASP A 913 26.55 58.96 -32.03
N LEU A 914 26.71 58.81 -30.71
CA LEU A 914 26.97 59.92 -29.78
C LEU A 914 28.26 60.69 -30.13
N LEU A 915 29.35 59.99 -30.45
CA LEU A 915 30.63 60.64 -30.77
C LEU A 915 30.55 61.49 -32.04
N ASP A 916 29.82 61.00 -33.05
CA ASP A 916 29.64 61.75 -34.29
C ASP A 916 28.70 62.93 -34.08
N GLN A 917 27.66 62.78 -33.26
CA GLN A 917 26.80 63.90 -32.89
C GLN A 917 27.55 65.00 -32.12
N ILE A 918 28.48 64.65 -31.23
CA ILE A 918 29.31 65.63 -30.52
C ILE A 918 30.16 66.41 -31.51
N LYS A 919 30.79 65.75 -32.49
CA LYS A 919 31.59 66.42 -33.55
C LYS A 919 30.75 67.39 -34.39
N HIS A 920 29.52 67.02 -34.75
CA HIS A 920 28.66 67.83 -35.61
C HIS A 920 27.92 68.96 -34.87
N SER A 921 27.77 68.88 -33.55
CA SER A 921 27.00 69.84 -32.73
C SER A 921 27.74 70.28 -31.47
N ASP A 922 29.04 70.56 -31.58
CA ASP A 922 29.93 70.93 -30.46
C ASP A 922 29.40 72.11 -29.63
N ALA A 923 28.88 73.17 -30.28
CA ALA A 923 28.38 74.37 -29.59
C ALA A 923 27.24 74.05 -28.60
N SER A 924 26.24 73.26 -29.00
CA SER A 924 25.12 72.91 -28.12
C SER A 924 25.53 71.99 -26.96
N TRP A 925 26.50 71.10 -27.18
CA TRP A 925 27.03 70.24 -26.11
C TRP A 925 27.88 71.03 -25.12
N LYS A 926 28.62 72.02 -25.62
CA LYS A 926 29.40 72.94 -24.79
C LYS A 926 28.49 73.82 -23.94
N ASP A 927 27.43 74.40 -24.52
CA ASP A 927 26.48 75.23 -23.79
C ASP A 927 25.79 74.43 -22.69
N TRP A 928 25.30 73.22 -23.00
CA TRP A 928 24.70 72.31 -22.02
C TRP A 928 25.67 71.91 -20.91
N TYR A 929 26.93 71.57 -21.24
CA TYR A 929 27.93 71.20 -20.25
C TYR A 929 28.33 72.36 -19.32
N MET A 930 28.28 73.60 -19.81
CA MET A 930 28.64 74.81 -19.05
C MET A 930 27.50 75.33 -18.17
N THR A 931 26.27 74.83 -18.34
CA THR A 931 25.14 75.13 -17.46
C THR A 931 25.44 74.70 -16.02
N ALA A 932 24.98 75.47 -15.03
CA ALA A 932 25.16 75.14 -13.61
C ALA A 932 24.47 73.84 -13.15
N SER A 933 23.37 73.44 -13.81
CA SER A 933 22.59 72.23 -13.53
C SER A 933 22.20 71.52 -14.83
N PRO A 934 23.18 70.91 -15.53
CA PRO A 934 22.98 70.27 -16.84
C PRO A 934 21.96 69.12 -16.77
N GLU A 935 21.82 68.50 -15.60
CA GLU A 935 20.89 67.42 -15.36
C GLU A 935 19.42 67.86 -15.42
N GLN A 936 19.09 69.16 -15.37
CA GLN A 936 17.72 69.67 -15.47
C GLN A 936 17.36 70.13 -16.89
N GLU A 937 18.36 70.44 -17.71
CA GLU A 937 18.17 70.89 -19.08
C GLU A 937 17.94 69.71 -20.06
N ILE A 938 17.46 70.04 -21.25
CA ILE A 938 17.23 69.06 -22.32
C ILE A 938 18.58 68.67 -22.92
N ILE A 939 18.89 67.37 -22.90
CA ILE A 939 20.12 66.85 -23.48
C ILE A 939 20.09 67.05 -25.00
N PRO A 940 21.10 67.69 -25.60
CA PRO A 940 21.12 67.94 -27.04
C PRO A 940 20.88 66.67 -27.86
N LYS A 941 19.90 66.70 -28.78
CA LYS A 941 19.48 65.59 -29.68
C LYS A 941 18.90 64.34 -28.99
N TYR A 942 18.82 64.31 -27.67
CA TYR A 942 18.36 63.16 -26.90
C TYR A 942 17.21 63.52 -25.95
N ASN A 943 16.09 63.96 -26.52
CA ASN A 943 14.95 64.51 -25.76
C ASN A 943 14.10 63.42 -25.07
N ASN A 944 14.08 62.19 -25.59
CA ASN A 944 13.22 61.08 -25.14
C ASN A 944 14.02 59.88 -24.62
N LEU A 945 15.03 60.13 -23.79
CA LEU A 945 15.78 59.05 -23.15
C LEU A 945 15.01 58.45 -21.97
N LYS A 946 15.17 57.15 -21.76
CA LYS A 946 14.72 56.53 -20.53
C LYS A 946 15.50 57.14 -19.34
N PRO A 947 14.89 57.23 -18.15
CA PRO A 947 15.53 57.83 -16.97
C PRO A 947 16.89 57.20 -16.61
N PHE A 948 17.07 55.89 -16.81
CA PHE A 948 18.36 55.24 -16.61
C PHE A 948 19.41 55.65 -17.67
N HIS A 949 19.02 55.73 -18.93
CA HIS A 949 19.90 56.19 -20.02
C HIS A 949 20.35 57.64 -19.83
N ARG A 950 19.45 58.49 -19.30
CA ARG A 950 19.78 59.86 -18.88
C ARG A 950 20.84 59.87 -17.77
N LEU A 951 20.69 59.01 -16.76
CA LEU A 951 21.69 58.83 -15.71
C LEU A 951 23.06 58.41 -16.28
N LEU A 952 23.10 57.51 -17.28
CA LEU A 952 24.36 57.09 -17.90
C LEU A 952 25.06 58.23 -18.65
N ILE A 953 24.31 59.07 -19.37
CA ILE A 953 24.86 60.23 -20.08
C ILE A 953 25.39 61.27 -19.08
N VAL A 954 24.63 61.60 -18.04
CA VAL A 954 25.08 62.53 -17.00
C VAL A 954 26.33 61.97 -16.30
N ARG A 955 26.38 60.66 -16.02
CA ARG A 955 27.56 59.99 -15.47
C ARG A 955 28.78 60.06 -16.40
N ALA A 956 28.57 60.02 -17.72
CA ALA A 956 29.65 60.08 -18.70
C ALA A 956 30.23 61.49 -18.84
N TRP A 957 29.37 62.52 -18.86
CA TRP A 957 29.76 63.92 -19.02
C TRP A 957 30.14 64.62 -17.72
N CYS A 958 29.27 64.54 -16.71
CA CYS A 958 29.33 65.29 -15.44
C CYS A 958 29.27 64.32 -14.24
N PRO A 959 30.38 63.64 -13.90
CA PRO A 959 30.42 62.69 -12.78
C PRO A 959 29.98 63.28 -11.43
N ASP A 960 30.20 64.57 -11.21
CA ASP A 960 29.81 65.33 -10.02
C ASP A 960 28.28 65.43 -9.84
N ARG A 961 27.51 65.45 -10.94
CA ARG A 961 26.04 65.54 -10.93
C ARG A 961 25.33 64.20 -10.92
N THR A 962 26.08 63.09 -10.99
CA THR A 962 25.53 61.73 -10.99
C THR A 962 24.60 61.46 -9.80
N LEU A 963 24.97 61.93 -8.60
CA LEU A 963 24.18 61.70 -7.38
C LEU A 963 22.81 62.41 -7.44
N THR A 964 22.77 63.62 -8.00
CA THR A 964 21.54 64.39 -8.15
C THR A 964 20.62 63.73 -9.19
N GLU A 965 21.19 63.28 -10.31
CA GLU A 965 20.42 62.60 -11.34
C GLU A 965 19.95 61.21 -10.89
N SER A 966 20.75 60.50 -10.09
CA SER A 966 20.34 59.21 -9.54
C SER A 966 19.14 59.35 -8.60
N LYS A 967 18.96 60.49 -7.92
CA LYS A 967 17.76 60.74 -7.10
C LYS A 967 16.50 60.79 -7.95
N LYS A 968 16.55 61.47 -9.10
CA LYS A 968 15.43 61.50 -10.05
C LYS A 968 15.13 60.11 -10.60
N TYR A 969 16.17 59.33 -10.92
CA TYR A 969 16.01 57.96 -11.37
C TYR A 969 15.33 57.07 -10.29
N VAL A 970 15.72 57.20 -9.02
CA VAL A 970 15.06 56.50 -7.91
C VAL A 970 13.60 56.92 -7.77
N THR A 971 13.31 58.22 -7.84
CA THR A 971 11.95 58.77 -7.77
C THR A 971 11.05 58.26 -8.89
N ASP A 972 11.57 58.16 -10.11
CA ASP A 972 10.81 57.67 -11.26
C ASP A 972 10.53 56.16 -11.19
N SER A 973 11.53 55.37 -10.76
CA SER A 973 11.43 53.90 -10.80
C SER A 973 10.67 53.30 -9.61
N LEU A 974 10.93 53.79 -8.38
CA LEU A 974 10.30 53.28 -7.15
C LEU A 974 9.31 54.25 -6.51
N GLY A 975 9.43 55.56 -6.78
CA GLY A 975 8.58 56.61 -6.20
C GLY A 975 9.34 57.58 -5.29
N PRO A 976 8.74 58.75 -4.99
CA PRO A 976 9.40 59.84 -4.26
C PRO A 976 9.80 59.46 -2.84
N GLN A 977 9.01 58.61 -2.18
CA GLN A 977 9.22 58.16 -0.80
C GLN A 977 10.57 57.44 -0.57
N PHE A 978 11.21 56.92 -1.62
CA PHE A 978 12.52 56.25 -1.54
C PHE A 978 13.70 57.20 -1.75
N ALA A 979 13.46 58.40 -2.27
CA ALA A 979 14.47 59.44 -2.49
C ALA A 979 14.60 60.41 -1.29
N ASP A 980 13.53 60.54 -0.51
CA ASP A 980 13.47 61.41 0.67
C ASP A 980 14.08 60.77 1.92
N PRO A 981 14.66 61.57 2.84
CA PRO A 981 15.24 61.06 4.08
C PRO A 981 14.14 60.53 5.02
N VAL A 982 14.36 59.33 5.57
CA VAL A 982 13.46 58.71 6.55
C VAL A 982 13.64 59.37 7.92
N ILE A 983 12.55 59.89 8.49
CA ILE A 983 12.53 60.50 9.82
C ILE A 983 12.68 59.41 10.88
N PHE A 984 13.61 59.61 11.82
CA PHE A 984 13.83 58.70 12.94
C PHE A 984 12.77 58.91 14.03
N SER A 985 12.18 57.82 14.54
CA SER A 985 11.24 57.84 15.67
C SER A 985 11.45 56.62 16.56
N ILE A 986 11.67 56.87 17.86
CA ILE A 986 11.90 55.82 18.87
C ILE A 986 10.60 55.07 19.18
N GLU A 987 9.45 55.75 19.11
CA GLU A 987 8.15 55.15 19.41
C GLU A 987 7.81 53.99 18.46
N THR A 988 8.07 54.16 17.16
CA THR A 988 7.92 53.09 16.17
C THR A 988 8.90 51.94 16.41
N MET A 989 10.12 52.23 16.88
CA MET A 989 11.09 51.17 17.22
C MET A 989 10.64 50.34 18.41
N VAL A 990 10.05 50.96 19.44
CA VAL A 990 9.54 50.24 20.61
C VAL A 990 8.34 49.37 20.25
N GLN A 991 7.40 49.87 19.44
CA GLN A 991 6.25 49.09 18.95
C GLN A 991 6.68 47.85 18.15
N GLU A 992 7.78 47.95 17.43
CA GLU A 992 8.35 46.86 16.64
C GLU A 992 9.27 45.92 17.44
N SER A 993 9.68 46.32 18.64
CA SER A 993 10.62 45.57 19.47
C SER A 993 9.98 44.32 20.08
N ARG A 994 10.81 43.34 20.45
CA ARG A 994 10.37 42.12 21.13
C ARG A 994 11.11 41.98 22.46
N PRO A 995 10.51 41.39 23.50
CA PRO A 995 11.18 41.25 24.81
C PRO A 995 12.52 40.51 24.77
N ARG A 996 12.72 39.60 23.81
CA ARG A 996 13.96 38.83 23.63
C ARG A 996 14.93 39.41 22.59
N THR A 997 14.60 40.55 21.99
CA THR A 997 15.42 41.22 20.98
C THR A 997 15.88 42.57 21.52
N PRO A 998 17.14 42.70 21.96
CA PRO A 998 17.64 43.97 22.48
C PRO A 998 17.68 45.02 21.36
N LEU A 999 17.35 46.26 21.71
CA LEU A 999 17.54 47.42 20.85
C LEU A 999 18.95 47.98 21.08
N ILE A 1000 19.69 48.17 19.99
CA ILE A 1000 21.06 48.71 20.03
C ILE A 1000 21.05 50.02 19.26
N ASN A 1001 21.37 51.12 19.94
CA ASN A 1001 21.46 52.44 19.33
C ASN A 1001 22.93 52.77 19.08
N PHE A 1002 23.28 53.08 17.83
CA PHE A 1002 24.60 53.56 17.47
C PHE A 1002 24.69 55.06 17.73
N LEU A 1003 25.57 55.44 18.66
CA LEU A 1003 25.75 56.83 19.06
C LEU A 1003 26.74 57.51 18.11
N SER A 1004 26.36 58.67 17.59
CA SER A 1004 27.30 59.60 16.99
C SER A 1004 27.84 60.54 18.06
N MET A 1005 29.02 61.12 17.82
CA MET A 1005 29.60 62.11 18.73
C MET A 1005 28.62 63.26 18.96
N GLY A 1006 28.19 63.45 20.21
CA GLY A 1006 27.25 64.52 20.61
C GLY A 1006 25.76 64.19 20.50
N SER A 1007 25.38 62.96 20.12
CA SER A 1007 23.98 62.50 20.09
C SER A 1007 23.75 61.35 21.06
N ASP A 1008 23.03 61.61 22.16
CA ASP A 1008 22.65 60.62 23.17
C ASP A 1008 21.11 60.54 23.30
N PRO A 1009 20.47 59.44 22.85
CA PRO A 1009 19.02 59.25 22.92
C PRO A 1009 18.52 58.81 24.30
N THR A 1010 19.39 58.68 25.31
CA THR A 1010 19.03 58.18 26.66
C THR A 1010 17.85 58.95 27.26
N VAL A 1011 17.86 60.28 27.18
CA VAL A 1011 16.78 61.13 27.72
C VAL A 1011 15.45 60.88 27.00
N GLU A 1012 15.46 60.78 25.68
CA GLU A 1012 14.26 60.51 24.88
C GLU A 1012 13.66 59.13 25.19
N ILE A 1013 14.52 58.12 25.44
CA ILE A 1013 14.10 56.77 25.83
C ILE A 1013 13.47 56.77 27.23
N GLU A 1014 14.08 57.46 28.19
CA GLU A 1014 13.53 57.57 29.55
C GLU A 1014 12.19 58.32 29.57
N GLU A 1015 12.05 59.38 28.78
CA GLU A 1015 10.78 60.08 28.61
C GLU A 1015 9.70 59.19 27.98
N LEU A 1016 10.04 58.43 26.93
CA LEU A 1016 9.10 57.51 26.30
C LEU A 1016 8.67 56.41 27.27
N ALA A 1017 9.60 55.86 28.05
CA ALA A 1017 9.30 54.85 29.07
C ALA A 1017 8.35 55.41 30.14
N LYS A 1018 8.56 56.65 30.60
CA LYS A 1018 7.64 57.34 31.51
C LYS A 1018 6.25 57.53 30.90
N ARG A 1019 6.17 57.95 29.63
CA ARG A 1019 4.89 58.10 28.90
C ARG A 1019 4.13 56.78 28.75
N GLN A 1020 4.86 55.67 28.52
CA GLN A 1020 4.28 54.33 28.41
C GLN A 1020 4.08 53.63 29.77
N LEU A 1021 4.37 54.31 30.89
CA LEU A 1021 4.27 53.78 32.26
C LEU A 1021 5.06 52.48 32.47
N VAL A 1022 6.20 52.33 31.79
CA VAL A 1022 7.07 51.15 31.94
C VAL A 1022 8.28 51.48 32.81
N ASN A 1023 8.60 50.56 33.72
CA ASN A 1023 9.80 50.69 34.56
C ASN A 1023 11.06 50.53 33.70
N CYS A 1024 11.85 51.60 33.61
CA CYS A 1024 13.13 51.64 32.90
C CYS A 1024 14.24 51.97 33.90
N GLN A 1025 15.23 51.09 34.02
CA GLN A 1025 16.44 51.34 34.81
C GLN A 1025 17.63 51.47 33.89
N SER A 1026 18.39 52.56 34.05
CA SER A 1026 19.61 52.83 33.29
C SER A 1026 20.87 52.43 34.08
N ILE A 1027 21.82 51.77 33.41
CA ILE A 1027 23.16 51.50 33.94
C ILE A 1027 24.24 51.88 32.92
N SER A 1028 25.26 52.61 33.37
CA SER A 1028 26.40 52.99 32.53
C SER A 1028 27.52 51.96 32.61
N MET A 1029 27.96 51.43 31.48
CA MET A 1029 28.99 50.40 31.37
C MET A 1029 30.39 51.00 31.52
N GLY A 1030 30.95 50.92 32.73
CA GLY A 1030 32.34 51.25 33.05
C GLY A 1030 33.13 50.04 33.60
N GLN A 1031 34.32 50.28 34.15
CA GLN A 1031 35.10 49.22 34.82
C GLN A 1031 34.28 48.56 35.94
N ALA A 1032 34.29 47.22 35.99
CA ALA A 1032 33.61 46.37 36.99
C ALA A 1032 32.06 46.45 37.04
N GLN A 1033 31.39 47.10 36.07
CA GLN A 1033 29.92 47.19 36.02
C GLN A 1033 29.23 45.94 35.43
N GLU A 1034 30.00 45.00 34.85
CA GLU A 1034 29.45 43.81 34.18
C GLU A 1034 28.62 42.92 35.13
N ILE A 1035 29.02 42.78 36.40
CA ILE A 1035 28.31 41.94 37.37
C ILE A 1035 26.94 42.54 37.71
N HIS A 1036 26.88 43.87 37.85
CA HIS A 1036 25.63 44.59 38.11
C HIS A 1036 24.72 44.54 36.88
N ALA A 1037 25.27 44.74 35.68
CA ALA A 1037 24.53 44.61 34.43
C ALA A 1037 23.93 43.20 34.25
N ARG A 1038 24.67 42.13 34.57
CA ARG A 1038 24.14 40.74 34.51
C ARG A 1038 22.97 40.53 35.48
N LYS A 1039 23.11 40.95 36.75
CA LYS A 1039 22.02 40.87 37.74
C LYS A 1039 20.79 41.66 37.32
N LEU A 1040 21.02 42.83 36.73
CA LEU A 1040 20.00 43.73 36.22
C LEU A 1040 19.26 43.03 35.06
N ILE A 1041 19.97 42.52 34.05
CA ILE A 1041 19.40 41.74 32.95
C ILE A 1041 18.61 40.51 33.46
N ASP A 1042 19.14 39.75 34.42
CA ASP A 1042 18.47 38.58 35.00
C ASP A 1042 17.15 38.94 35.70
N ALA A 1043 17.10 40.08 36.41
CA ALA A 1043 15.88 40.60 37.02
C ALA A 1043 14.86 41.07 35.95
N PHE A 1044 15.33 41.60 34.83
CA PHE A 1044 14.50 42.15 33.76
C PHE A 1044 13.78 41.11 32.91
N VAL A 1045 14.28 39.87 32.85
CA VAL A 1045 13.56 38.76 32.21
C VAL A 1045 12.15 38.58 32.81
N VAL A 1046 11.89 39.11 34.02
CA VAL A 1046 10.61 38.99 34.74
C VAL A 1046 9.86 40.33 34.90
N GLN A 1047 10.49 41.51 34.86
CA GLN A 1047 9.92 42.76 35.45
C GLN A 1047 9.96 44.08 34.63
N GLY A 1048 10.44 44.15 33.37
CA GLY A 1048 10.36 45.41 32.59
C GLY A 1048 11.43 45.62 31.52
N TYR A 1049 11.80 46.89 31.24
CA TYR A 1049 12.89 47.26 30.31
C TYR A 1049 14.17 47.66 31.05
N ALA A 1050 15.31 47.15 30.58
CA ALA A 1050 16.65 47.54 31.01
C ALA A 1050 17.28 48.48 29.98
N LEU A 1051 17.78 49.65 30.40
CA LEU A 1051 18.62 50.50 29.57
C LEU A 1051 20.08 50.33 29.99
N VAL A 1052 20.92 49.87 29.06
CA VAL A 1052 22.36 49.73 29.29
C VAL A 1052 23.08 50.74 28.41
N CYS A 1053 23.61 51.80 29.01
CA CYS A 1053 24.34 52.85 28.32
C CYS A 1053 25.81 52.47 28.26
N GLY A 1054 26.41 52.45 27.07
CA GLY A 1054 27.88 52.37 26.96
C GLY A 1054 28.52 53.62 27.55
N ALA A 1055 29.59 53.49 28.37
CA ALA A 1055 30.38 54.68 28.68
C ALA A 1055 30.96 55.26 27.37
N PRO A 1056 31.02 56.59 27.22
CA PRO A 1056 31.79 57.18 26.14
C PRO A 1056 33.24 56.74 26.33
N THR A 1057 33.70 55.80 25.51
CA THR A 1057 35.13 55.59 25.34
C THR A 1057 35.64 56.83 24.65
N VAL A 1058 36.21 57.74 25.44
CA VAL A 1058 37.09 58.79 24.91
C VAL A 1058 38.15 58.05 24.08
N PRO A 1059 38.34 58.43 22.79
CA PRO A 1059 39.25 57.73 21.90
C PRO A 1059 40.70 57.69 22.41
#